data_AF-A0A833FW70-F1
#
_entry.id   AF-A0A833FW70-F1
#
_cell.length_a   1.000
_cell.length_b   1.000
_cell.length_c   1.000
_cell.angle_alpha   90.00
_cell.angle_beta   90.00
_cell.angle_gamma   90.00
#
_symmetry.space_group_name_H-M   'P 1'
#
loop_
_entity.id
_entity.type
_entity.pdbx_description
1 polymer ?
#
loop_
_entity_poly.entity_id
_entity_poly.type
_entity_poly.pdbx_seq_one_letter_code
_entity_poly.pdbx_strand_id
1 'polypeptide(L)'
;YKLDHLYGLLLTFGLALIIQGLFRHQFGSSGLPYPIPESLEGGQRLAFMFLPNYRLWVVVFSLAVCLGTWFLIERTKLGAYLRAATENPTLVRAFGINVPRLITLTYGAGVGLAALAGVLAAPIYQVNPLMGADLIVVVFAVVVIGGMGSIMGSIVTGFVLGVVEGLTKVFYPEASNTVIFVVMAIVLLIKPAGLFGRAATQAGAVEHAGASAARDTSRTTMIGFAVMAVVLLIAPLFVYPLFLMKALCFALFACALNLMLGYVGLLSFGHAMFLGGASYVSAHAAKVWGLPPELAILAGTAVAALLGILSGAIAIRRQGIYFAMTTLALAQMLYFFSLQAAFTGGEDGIQSVPRGVMLGVFDLSNQMTMYFVVLAIFLAGFLLIYRIINSPFGEVLKAIRENEPRAISLGYKTVRYKFAAFVLSAAIAGMAGATKAIVFQLASLTDVHWSMSGEVVLMTLIGGLGTIFGPVAGAFVIIAMENYLAEFGQWVTVFQGLIFVLCVLAFRRGIAGALSDIVGKVFKMDVVITLKPTEPAQSVKLAMITSTTGPLALYGAAGVEGAKIAVAELNENGGVLGRGLNLIVRDDEGSAQTGASQAREAIRIDEPNMILGPVSSDVLLAVSGAAKETRTLLISHTANTERALLERGHRYIFSVVPSTFMEGSAMGAYMARQPYRRYVILGPDYEFGHLQADAFERRLKAESPACEVISRVWTRPGETDYSSHIDAIRSARPDAVYCNLYGTDLVAFTRQAKAQGFFEGLRFAALYDVDALQALGRDAPDGAIAYDRGPFHVIRRSTPSPRIEEFIRRYGAATNKYPSAWAICAYDAVMTWARAVQKANTFDAESVVDALEGLEMDSLRGPGHTIRKIDHQANVGSYIGVIAWDDGYPDLASWKDAVYIHGDQVWRPEAEVEAARGTARELVS
;
A
#
# COMPACT_ATOMS: atom_id res chain seq x y z
N TYR A 1 -0.71 0.39 14.72
CA TYR A 1 -1.67 0.76 13.66
C TYR A 1 -0.97 0.70 12.31
N LYS A 2 -0.77 -0.53 11.80
CA LYS A 2 -0.10 -0.84 10.51
C LYS A 2 -0.84 -1.98 9.77
N LEU A 3 -2.09 -2.24 10.14
CA LEU A 3 -2.94 -3.24 9.48
C LEU A 3 -3.96 -2.46 8.66
N ASP A 4 -4.16 -2.86 7.41
CA ASP A 4 -5.21 -2.36 6.53
C ASP A 4 -6.54 -2.35 7.31
N HIS A 5 -7.33 -1.27 7.15
CA HIS A 5 -8.63 -1.11 7.80
C HIS A 5 -9.56 -2.30 7.51
N LEU A 6 -9.36 -2.96 6.37
CA LEU A 6 -10.03 -4.20 6.02
C LEU A 6 -9.81 -5.31 7.07
N TYR A 7 -8.58 -5.53 7.54
CA TYR A 7 -8.28 -6.53 8.56
C TYR A 7 -8.92 -6.20 9.90
N GLY A 8 -9.05 -4.92 10.25
CA GLY A 8 -9.77 -4.48 11.45
C GLY A 8 -11.25 -4.85 11.38
N LEU A 9 -11.92 -4.54 10.27
CA LEU A 9 -13.33 -4.89 10.03
C LEU A 9 -13.54 -6.40 10.10
N LEU A 10 -12.68 -7.15 9.41
CA LEU A 10 -12.72 -8.61 9.40
C LEU A 10 -12.56 -9.15 10.81
N LEU A 11 -11.51 -8.75 11.55
CA LEU A 11 -11.26 -9.22 12.91
C LEU A 11 -12.49 -9.00 13.81
N THR A 12 -13.14 -7.84 13.71
CA THR A 12 -14.36 -7.56 14.48
C THR A 12 -15.54 -8.45 14.07
N PHE A 13 -15.65 -8.82 12.80
CA PHE A 13 -16.66 -9.76 12.31
C PHE A 13 -16.42 -11.17 12.85
N GLY A 14 -15.18 -11.66 12.82
CA GLY A 14 -14.81 -12.96 13.41
C GLY A 14 -15.10 -13.01 14.92
N LEU A 15 -14.76 -11.95 15.66
CA LEU A 15 -15.10 -11.82 17.08
C LEU A 15 -16.61 -11.80 17.32
N ALA A 16 -17.39 -11.12 16.48
CA ALA A 16 -18.85 -11.12 16.57
C ALA A 16 -19.44 -12.52 16.39
N LEU A 17 -18.93 -13.32 15.42
CA LEU A 17 -19.33 -14.71 15.24
C LEU A 17 -19.02 -15.59 16.47
N ILE A 18 -17.85 -15.40 17.09
CA ILE A 18 -17.49 -16.11 18.33
C ILE A 18 -18.49 -15.76 19.44
N ILE A 19 -18.75 -14.48 19.68
CA ILE A 19 -19.68 -14.03 20.73
C ILE A 19 -21.10 -14.54 20.47
N GLN A 20 -21.57 -14.42 19.22
CA GLN A 20 -22.90 -14.91 18.81
C GLN A 20 -23.01 -16.43 18.98
N GLY A 21 -21.99 -17.19 18.57
CA GLY A 21 -21.95 -18.64 18.71
C GLY A 21 -21.97 -19.07 20.18
N LEU A 22 -21.19 -18.40 21.03
CA LEU A 22 -21.18 -18.64 22.48
C LEU A 22 -22.54 -18.34 23.12
N PHE A 23 -23.22 -17.26 22.71
CA PHE A 23 -24.56 -16.96 23.20
C PHE A 23 -25.60 -17.97 22.74
N ARG A 24 -25.54 -18.41 21.48
CA ARG A 24 -26.40 -19.50 20.99
C ARG A 24 -26.21 -20.78 21.79
N HIS A 25 -24.97 -21.12 22.12
CA HIS A 25 -24.65 -22.28 22.94
C HIS A 25 -25.19 -22.14 24.37
N GLN A 26 -24.97 -21.00 25.01
CA GLN A 26 -25.30 -20.81 26.43
C GLN A 26 -26.79 -20.55 26.68
N PHE A 27 -27.45 -19.81 25.79
CA PHE A 27 -28.83 -19.32 25.98
C PHE A 27 -29.83 -19.90 24.97
N GLY A 28 -29.38 -20.71 24.01
CA GLY A 28 -30.20 -21.19 22.91
C GLY A 28 -30.43 -20.14 21.84
N SER A 29 -31.13 -20.53 20.76
CA SER A 29 -31.46 -19.64 19.64
C SER A 29 -32.79 -18.90 19.80
N SER A 30 -33.62 -19.31 20.76
CA SER A 30 -34.95 -18.75 21.00
C SER A 30 -34.86 -17.45 21.80
N GLY A 31 -35.74 -16.49 21.49
CA GLY A 31 -35.81 -15.23 22.21
C GLY A 31 -36.38 -15.40 23.62
N LEU A 32 -35.73 -14.76 24.59
CA LEU A 32 -36.20 -14.68 25.97
C LEU A 32 -36.80 -13.27 26.23
N PRO A 33 -38.02 -13.17 26.75
CA PRO A 33 -38.57 -11.89 27.17
C PRO A 33 -37.85 -11.39 28.43
N TYR A 34 -37.60 -10.10 28.51
CA TYR A 34 -37.09 -9.45 29.72
C TYR A 34 -38.17 -8.51 30.27
N PRO A 35 -38.61 -8.65 31.53
CA PRO A 35 -39.71 -7.87 32.07
C PRO A 35 -39.32 -6.39 32.27
N ILE A 36 -40.32 -5.51 32.21
CA ILE A 36 -40.16 -4.10 32.52
C ILE A 36 -39.87 -3.96 34.02
N PRO A 37 -38.94 -3.08 34.46
CA PRO A 37 -38.73 -2.82 35.88
C PRO A 37 -40.00 -2.29 36.56
N GLU A 38 -40.30 -2.75 37.77
CA GLU A 38 -41.53 -2.41 38.52
C GLU A 38 -41.80 -0.90 38.62
N SER A 39 -40.75 -0.08 38.76
CA SER A 39 -40.85 1.38 38.84
C SER A 39 -41.28 2.08 37.55
N LEU A 40 -41.21 1.40 36.41
CA LEU A 40 -41.53 1.91 35.07
C LEU A 40 -42.67 1.14 34.40
N GLU A 41 -43.37 0.30 35.16
CA GLU A 41 -44.58 -0.38 34.70
C GLU A 41 -45.76 0.59 34.48
N GLY A 42 -46.74 0.13 33.72
CA GLY A 42 -47.92 0.91 33.36
C GLY A 42 -47.71 1.89 32.20
N GLY A 43 -48.67 2.81 32.04
CA GLY A 43 -48.65 3.79 30.96
C GLY A 43 -49.73 4.84 31.12
N GLN A 44 -49.57 5.95 30.41
CA GLN A 44 -50.51 7.06 30.42
C GLN A 44 -51.43 6.99 29.20
N ARG A 45 -52.73 7.17 29.40
CA ARG A 45 -53.70 7.33 28.30
C ARG A 45 -53.72 8.79 27.86
N LEU A 46 -53.08 9.09 26.74
CA LEU A 46 -53.20 10.36 26.05
C LEU A 46 -54.45 10.34 25.15
N ALA A 47 -54.95 11.50 24.77
CA ALA A 47 -56.18 11.63 23.96
C ALA A 47 -56.13 10.86 22.62
N PHE A 48 -54.93 10.58 22.09
CA PHE A 48 -54.72 9.93 20.79
C PHE A 48 -53.89 8.64 20.86
N MET A 49 -53.31 8.27 22.02
CA MET A 49 -52.52 7.04 22.15
C MET A 49 -52.35 6.58 23.61
N PHE A 50 -52.13 5.29 23.81
CA PHE A 50 -51.59 4.78 25.06
C PHE A 50 -50.06 4.82 25.02
N LEU A 51 -49.44 5.52 25.96
CA LEU A 51 -47.99 5.69 26.02
C LEU A 51 -47.44 4.92 27.24
N PRO A 52 -46.76 3.76 27.03
CA PRO A 52 -46.11 3.03 28.11
C PRO A 52 -45.02 3.87 28.78
N ASN A 53 -44.99 3.86 30.12
CA ASN A 53 -44.05 4.66 30.92
C ASN A 53 -42.59 4.31 30.57
N TYR A 54 -42.29 3.02 30.41
CA TYR A 54 -40.97 2.56 29.99
C TYR A 54 -40.53 3.13 28.65
N ARG A 55 -41.41 3.17 27.64
CA ARG A 55 -41.08 3.71 26.31
C ARG A 55 -40.81 5.22 26.36
N LEU A 56 -41.60 5.97 27.12
CA LEU A 56 -41.36 7.39 27.33
C LEU A 56 -40.00 7.62 28.02
N TRP A 57 -39.71 6.84 29.05
CA TRP A 57 -38.42 6.91 29.75
C TRP A 57 -37.25 6.59 28.83
N VAL A 58 -37.34 5.53 28.02
CA VAL A 58 -36.30 5.17 27.03
C VAL A 58 -36.05 6.32 26.04
N VAL A 59 -37.10 6.99 25.55
CA VAL A 59 -36.96 8.14 24.64
C VAL A 59 -36.22 9.29 25.31
N VAL A 60 -36.64 9.69 26.53
CA VAL A 60 -36.01 10.79 27.27
C VAL A 60 -34.56 10.48 27.61
N PHE A 61 -34.29 9.28 28.12
CA PHE A 61 -32.95 8.84 28.48
C PHE A 61 -32.04 8.75 27.24
N SER A 62 -32.53 8.18 26.14
CA SER A 62 -31.76 8.09 24.89
C SER A 62 -31.44 9.47 24.32
N LEU A 63 -32.38 10.42 24.38
CA LEU A 63 -32.16 11.79 23.94
C LEU A 63 -31.11 12.50 24.81
N ALA A 64 -31.18 12.33 26.13
CA ALA A 64 -30.18 12.87 27.05
C ALA A 64 -28.77 12.30 26.78
N VAL A 65 -28.66 10.98 26.56
CA VAL A 65 -27.38 10.33 26.22
C VAL A 65 -26.85 10.80 24.87
N CYS A 66 -27.71 10.90 23.85
CA CYS A 66 -27.34 11.38 22.52
C CYS A 66 -26.84 12.83 22.56
N LEU A 67 -27.56 13.73 23.23
CA LEU A 67 -27.17 15.13 23.39
C LEU A 67 -25.92 15.28 24.26
N GLY A 68 -25.77 14.47 25.31
CA GLY A 68 -24.56 14.44 26.14
C GLY A 68 -23.33 13.99 25.36
N THR A 69 -23.47 12.95 24.54
CA THR A 69 -22.40 12.45 23.66
C THR A 69 -22.04 13.49 22.60
N TRP A 70 -23.05 14.11 21.97
CA TRP A 70 -22.84 15.21 21.03
C TRP A 70 -22.09 16.37 21.68
N PHE A 71 -22.53 16.83 22.85
CA PHE A 71 -21.88 17.90 23.60
C PHE A 71 -20.43 17.55 23.92
N LEU A 72 -20.18 16.32 24.39
CA LEU A 72 -18.83 15.83 24.69
C LEU A 72 -17.92 15.89 23.45
N ILE A 73 -18.39 15.48 22.28
CA ILE A 73 -17.55 15.40 21.07
C ILE A 73 -17.45 16.73 20.32
N GLU A 74 -18.50 17.56 20.31
CA GLU A 74 -18.51 18.78 19.49
C GLU A 74 -18.09 20.03 20.27
N ARG A 75 -18.32 20.06 21.59
CA ARG A 75 -18.10 21.24 22.44
C ARG A 75 -16.92 21.15 23.40
N THR A 76 -16.26 19.99 23.54
CA THR A 76 -15.12 19.83 24.47
C THR A 76 -13.77 19.70 23.76
N LYS A 77 -12.68 19.92 24.53
CA LYS A 77 -11.28 19.75 24.07
C LYS A 77 -10.98 18.31 23.63
N LEU A 78 -11.55 17.32 24.31
CA LEU A 78 -11.41 15.91 23.95
C LEU A 78 -11.98 15.67 22.54
N GLY A 79 -13.14 16.26 22.27
CA GLY A 79 -13.77 16.25 20.96
C GLY A 79 -12.98 16.98 19.86
N ALA A 80 -12.30 18.07 20.19
CA ALA A 80 -11.39 18.74 19.27
C ALA A 80 -10.18 17.86 18.90
N TYR A 81 -9.57 17.18 19.88
CA TYR A 81 -8.48 16.22 19.62
C TYR A 81 -8.93 15.03 18.78
N LEU A 82 -10.16 14.54 18.98
CA LEU A 82 -10.72 13.46 18.16
C LEU A 82 -10.87 13.87 16.70
N ARG A 83 -11.47 15.04 16.44
CA ARG A 83 -11.63 15.56 15.08
C ARG A 83 -10.28 15.85 14.41
N ALA A 84 -9.35 16.46 15.15
CA ALA A 84 -7.99 16.67 14.65
C ALA A 84 -7.26 15.36 14.36
N ALA A 85 -7.45 14.33 15.21
CA ALA A 85 -6.84 13.02 15.01
C ALA A 85 -7.44 12.26 13.82
N THR A 86 -8.71 12.48 13.51
CA THR A 86 -9.35 11.92 12.30
C THR A 86 -8.90 12.63 11.02
N GLU A 87 -8.55 13.91 11.09
CA GLU A 87 -8.07 14.67 9.92
C GLU A 87 -6.58 14.44 9.66
N ASN A 88 -5.72 14.57 10.68
CA ASN A 88 -4.28 14.35 10.55
C ASN A 88 -3.70 13.69 11.82
N PRO A 89 -3.77 12.36 11.94
CA PRO A 89 -3.28 11.65 13.12
C PRO A 89 -1.78 11.80 13.33
N THR A 90 -1.00 12.01 12.27
CA THR A 90 0.45 12.22 12.35
C THR A 90 0.78 13.56 12.99
N LEU A 91 0.10 14.63 12.57
CA LEU A 91 0.24 15.96 13.15
C LEU A 91 -0.17 15.97 14.64
N VAL A 92 -1.28 15.32 14.99
CA VAL A 92 -1.73 15.24 16.39
C VAL A 92 -0.73 14.48 17.27
N ARG A 93 -0.05 13.46 16.74
CA ARG A 93 1.04 12.78 17.46
C ARG A 93 2.26 13.68 17.66
N ALA A 94 2.55 14.62 16.75
CA ALA A 94 3.64 15.57 16.91
C ALA A 94 3.42 16.51 18.12
N PHE A 95 2.16 16.75 18.51
CA PHE A 95 1.80 17.47 19.73
C PHE A 95 1.81 16.61 21.01
N GLY A 96 2.39 15.40 20.96
CA GLY A 96 2.50 14.50 22.12
C GLY A 96 1.22 13.76 22.50
N ILE A 97 0.15 13.89 21.72
CA ILE A 97 -1.13 13.21 21.99
C ILE A 97 -1.06 11.76 21.50
N ASN A 98 -1.35 10.81 22.40
CA ASN A 98 -1.39 9.40 22.07
C ASN A 98 -2.66 9.04 21.28
N VAL A 99 -2.62 9.26 19.95
CA VAL A 99 -3.72 8.98 19.03
C VAL A 99 -4.21 7.52 19.10
N PRO A 100 -3.35 6.48 19.15
CA PRO A 100 -3.82 5.10 19.32
C PRO A 100 -4.71 4.90 20.55
N ARG A 101 -4.31 5.40 21.72
CA ARG A 101 -5.15 5.31 22.94
C ARG A 101 -6.45 6.09 22.80
N LEU A 102 -6.39 7.28 22.21
CA LEU A 102 -7.57 8.12 21.99
C LEU A 102 -8.61 7.41 21.11
N ILE A 103 -8.18 6.78 20.01
CA ILE A 103 -9.05 6.00 19.12
C ILE A 103 -9.62 4.77 19.85
N THR A 104 -8.79 4.01 20.58
CA THR A 104 -9.24 2.83 21.33
C THR A 104 -10.29 3.18 22.39
N LEU A 105 -10.10 4.27 23.14
CA LEU A 105 -11.08 4.73 24.12
C LEU A 105 -12.39 5.17 23.48
N THR A 106 -12.30 5.85 22.33
CA THR A 106 -13.49 6.28 21.57
C THR A 106 -14.26 5.09 21.02
N TYR A 107 -13.55 4.09 20.50
CA TYR A 107 -14.13 2.82 20.08
C TYR A 107 -14.81 2.11 21.26
N GLY A 108 -14.14 2.01 22.41
CA GLY A 108 -14.70 1.42 23.63
C GLY A 108 -15.95 2.15 24.13
N ALA A 109 -15.96 3.48 24.09
CA ALA A 109 -17.14 4.28 24.42
C ALA A 109 -18.30 4.03 23.45
N GLY A 110 -18.02 3.89 22.15
CA GLY A 110 -19.02 3.52 21.15
C GLY A 110 -19.63 2.14 21.39
N VAL A 111 -18.80 1.14 21.71
CA VAL A 111 -19.26 -0.20 22.11
C VAL A 111 -20.11 -0.14 23.38
N GLY A 112 -19.71 0.67 24.36
CA GLY A 112 -20.47 0.90 25.59
C GLY A 112 -21.85 1.52 25.34
N LEU A 113 -21.94 2.51 24.43
CA LEU A 113 -23.22 3.11 24.02
C LEU A 113 -24.11 2.10 23.28
N ALA A 114 -23.54 1.24 22.43
CA ALA A 114 -24.28 0.18 21.76
C ALA A 114 -24.81 -0.86 22.77
N ALA A 115 -24.01 -1.25 23.76
CA ALA A 115 -24.43 -2.14 24.84
C ALA A 115 -25.57 -1.50 25.67
N LEU A 116 -25.46 -0.21 26.00
CA LEU A 116 -26.51 0.55 26.68
C LEU A 116 -27.81 0.56 25.88
N ALA A 117 -27.74 0.80 24.57
CA ALA A 117 -28.91 0.74 23.69
C ALA A 117 -29.57 -0.65 23.68
N GLY A 118 -28.77 -1.73 23.66
CA GLY A 118 -29.27 -3.09 23.78
C GLY A 118 -30.01 -3.36 25.10
N VAL A 119 -29.48 -2.86 26.22
CA VAL A 119 -30.13 -2.97 27.54
C VAL A 119 -31.47 -2.23 27.57
N LEU A 120 -31.55 -1.03 26.98
CA LEU A 120 -32.79 -0.27 26.87
C LEU A 120 -33.83 -0.92 25.94
N ALA A 121 -33.35 -1.70 24.96
CA ALA A 121 -34.19 -2.40 24.01
C ALA A 121 -34.76 -3.73 24.56
N ALA A 122 -34.10 -4.34 25.54
CA ALA A 122 -34.43 -5.67 26.07
C ALA A 122 -35.87 -5.81 26.62
N PRO A 123 -36.49 -4.81 27.28
CA PRO A 123 -37.90 -4.93 27.68
C PRO A 123 -38.91 -4.64 26.57
N ILE A 124 -38.44 -4.13 25.42
CA ILE A 124 -39.27 -3.79 24.25
C ILE A 124 -39.29 -4.94 23.24
N TYR A 125 -38.16 -5.63 23.09
CA TYR A 125 -37.94 -6.72 22.15
C TYR A 125 -37.51 -7.99 22.88
N GLN A 126 -37.78 -9.16 22.30
CA GLN A 126 -37.23 -10.40 22.85
C GLN A 126 -35.71 -10.44 22.67
N VAL A 127 -34.99 -10.73 23.74
CA VAL A 127 -33.54 -10.84 23.73
C VAL A 127 -33.17 -12.19 23.12
N ASN A 128 -32.49 -12.16 21.98
CA ASN A 128 -32.01 -13.36 21.30
C ASN A 128 -30.58 -13.13 20.78
N PRO A 129 -29.79 -14.20 20.54
CA PRO A 129 -28.40 -14.06 20.10
C PRO A 129 -28.20 -13.39 18.74
N LEU A 130 -29.23 -13.30 17.91
CA LEU A 130 -29.17 -12.70 16.56
C LEU A 130 -29.55 -11.20 16.55
N MET A 131 -30.14 -10.69 17.64
CA MET A 131 -30.68 -9.33 17.73
C MET A 131 -29.69 -8.24 17.29
N GLY A 132 -28.39 -8.41 17.58
CA GLY A 132 -27.36 -7.46 17.15
C GLY A 132 -27.15 -7.42 15.63
N ALA A 133 -27.25 -8.55 14.94
CA ALA A 133 -27.09 -8.67 13.49
C ALA A 133 -28.30 -8.09 12.73
N ASP A 134 -29.49 -8.09 13.34
CA ASP A 134 -30.68 -7.48 12.76
C ASP A 134 -30.66 -5.95 12.94
N LEU A 135 -30.24 -5.48 14.12
CA LEU A 135 -30.16 -4.05 14.44
C LEU A 135 -29.02 -3.33 13.70
N ILE A 136 -27.90 -4.02 13.41
CA ILE A 136 -26.76 -3.39 12.71
C ILE A 136 -27.19 -2.81 11.36
N VAL A 137 -28.14 -3.46 10.68
CA VAL A 137 -28.63 -3.09 9.35
C VAL A 137 -29.44 -1.80 9.41
N VAL A 138 -30.30 -1.63 10.42
CA VAL A 138 -31.08 -0.40 10.63
C VAL A 138 -30.22 0.75 11.12
N VAL A 139 -29.36 0.52 12.12
CA VAL A 139 -28.42 1.52 12.65
C VAL A 139 -27.51 2.05 11.55
N PHE A 140 -27.04 1.15 10.68
CA PHE A 140 -26.25 1.51 9.52
C PHE A 140 -27.01 2.44 8.57
N ALA A 141 -28.26 2.13 8.23
CA ALA A 141 -29.07 3.00 7.37
C ALA A 141 -29.26 4.40 7.98
N VAL A 142 -29.49 4.49 9.29
CA VAL A 142 -29.59 5.77 10.03
C VAL A 142 -28.30 6.59 9.89
N VAL A 143 -27.13 5.99 10.12
CA VAL A 143 -25.84 6.70 10.03
C VAL A 143 -25.57 7.17 8.59
N VAL A 144 -25.91 6.34 7.61
CA VAL A 144 -25.70 6.64 6.19
C VAL A 144 -26.62 7.76 5.70
N ILE A 145 -27.91 7.74 6.06
CA ILE A 145 -28.85 8.83 5.75
C ILE A 145 -28.43 10.12 6.47
N GLY A 146 -28.05 10.04 7.74
CA GLY A 146 -27.61 11.19 8.53
C GLY A 146 -26.32 11.82 8.01
N GLY A 147 -25.43 11.00 7.47
CA GLY A 147 -24.17 11.37 6.84
C GLY A 147 -22.97 11.06 7.73
N MET A 148 -22.03 10.28 7.18
CA MET A 148 -20.84 9.84 7.90
C MET A 148 -19.99 11.03 8.35
N GLY A 149 -19.78 11.15 9.66
CA GLY A 149 -19.06 12.27 10.29
C GLY A 149 -19.95 13.33 10.92
N SER A 150 -21.28 13.21 10.84
CA SER A 150 -22.24 14.10 11.53
C SER A 150 -22.99 13.36 12.63
N ILE A 151 -22.61 13.60 13.90
CA ILE A 151 -23.30 13.01 15.06
C ILE A 151 -24.76 13.50 15.12
N MET A 152 -24.98 14.81 14.94
CA MET A 152 -26.33 15.37 14.89
C MET A 152 -27.15 14.82 13.73
N GLY A 153 -26.51 14.61 12.57
CA GLY A 153 -27.16 14.00 11.42
C GLY A 153 -27.71 12.61 11.74
N SER A 154 -26.92 11.77 12.40
CA SER A 154 -27.32 10.43 12.84
C SER A 154 -28.45 10.47 13.89
N ILE A 155 -28.39 11.39 14.86
CA ILE A 155 -29.43 11.54 15.89
C ILE A 155 -30.76 11.94 15.24
N VAL A 156 -30.79 13.02 14.46
CA VAL A 156 -32.00 13.53 13.80
C VAL A 156 -32.59 12.46 12.89
N THR A 157 -31.74 11.80 12.11
CA THR A 157 -32.16 10.74 11.21
C THR A 157 -32.73 9.55 11.96
N GLY A 158 -32.13 9.11 13.06
CA GLY A 158 -32.64 7.98 13.86
C GLY A 158 -34.06 8.23 14.36
N PHE A 159 -34.34 9.45 14.83
CA PHE A 159 -35.69 9.84 15.24
C PHE A 159 -36.66 9.92 14.07
N VAL A 160 -36.29 10.61 12.97
CA VAL A 160 -37.14 10.74 11.79
C VAL A 160 -37.46 9.37 11.20
N LEU A 161 -36.46 8.50 11.07
CA LEU A 161 -36.61 7.17 10.50
C LEU A 161 -37.43 6.26 11.40
N GLY A 162 -37.27 6.35 12.73
CA GLY A 162 -38.12 5.64 13.69
C GLY A 162 -39.59 6.08 13.65
N VAL A 163 -39.86 7.38 13.41
CA VAL A 163 -41.22 7.88 13.20
C VAL A 163 -41.78 7.39 11.86
N VAL A 164 -40.99 7.45 10.79
CA VAL A 164 -41.40 6.97 9.46
C VAL A 164 -41.69 5.47 9.48
N GLU A 165 -40.81 4.67 10.08
CA GLU A 165 -41.01 3.24 10.31
C GLU A 165 -42.28 3.00 11.14
N GLY A 166 -42.42 3.69 12.28
CA GLY A 166 -43.59 3.55 13.16
C GLY A 166 -44.92 3.90 12.47
N LEU A 167 -44.95 4.96 11.65
CA LEU A 167 -46.13 5.32 10.86
C LEU A 167 -46.40 4.29 9.75
N THR A 168 -45.35 3.85 9.06
CA THR A 168 -45.47 2.81 8.04
C THR A 168 -46.03 1.53 8.64
N LYS A 169 -45.64 1.19 9.88
CA LYS A 169 -46.17 0.05 10.62
C LYS A 169 -47.68 0.13 10.88
N VAL A 170 -48.26 1.31 10.94
CA VAL A 170 -49.71 1.52 11.12
C VAL A 170 -50.47 1.32 9.81
N PHE A 171 -49.93 1.83 8.69
CA PHE A 171 -50.63 1.81 7.39
C PHE A 171 -50.31 0.58 6.55
N TYR A 172 -49.05 0.17 6.53
CA TYR A 172 -48.56 -0.97 5.75
C TYR A 172 -47.44 -1.72 6.51
N PRO A 173 -47.80 -2.57 7.50
CA PRO A 173 -46.87 -3.23 8.41
C PRO A 173 -45.73 -3.99 7.71
N GLU A 174 -46.04 -4.62 6.58
CA GLU A 174 -45.08 -5.41 5.79
C GLU A 174 -43.93 -4.55 5.28
N ALA A 175 -44.21 -3.33 4.82
CA ALA A 175 -43.19 -2.41 4.28
C ALA A 175 -42.39 -1.64 5.35
N SER A 176 -42.70 -1.82 6.64
CA SER A 176 -42.08 -1.06 7.74
C SER A 176 -40.55 -1.16 7.74
N ASN A 177 -39.99 -2.35 7.50
CA ASN A 177 -38.55 -2.51 7.44
C ASN A 177 -37.97 -2.02 6.11
N THR A 178 -38.70 -2.17 5.01
CA THR A 178 -38.27 -1.80 3.66
C THR A 178 -38.19 -0.28 3.47
N VAL A 179 -39.10 0.48 4.10
CA VAL A 179 -39.18 1.95 3.94
C VAL A 179 -37.87 2.63 4.35
N ILE A 180 -37.19 2.09 5.36
CA ILE A 180 -35.89 2.55 5.85
C ILE A 180 -34.85 2.56 4.74
N PHE A 181 -34.77 1.46 3.99
CA PHE A 181 -33.81 1.28 2.90
C PHE A 181 -34.20 2.05 1.65
N VAL A 182 -35.51 2.20 1.40
CA VAL A 182 -36.01 3.06 0.31
C VAL A 182 -35.62 4.51 0.56
N VAL A 183 -35.87 5.02 1.77
CA VAL A 183 -35.45 6.37 2.18
C VAL A 183 -33.94 6.52 2.08
N MET A 184 -33.16 5.54 2.54
CA MET A 184 -31.71 5.54 2.38
C MET A 184 -31.28 5.61 0.91
N ALA A 185 -31.85 4.78 0.04
CA ALA A 185 -31.54 4.78 -1.38
C ALA A 185 -31.85 6.14 -2.02
N ILE A 186 -33.02 6.71 -1.73
CA ILE A 186 -33.43 8.04 -2.23
C ILE A 186 -32.45 9.12 -1.74
N VAL A 187 -32.13 9.13 -0.44
CA VAL A 187 -31.20 10.11 0.13
C VAL A 187 -29.82 9.98 -0.50
N LEU A 188 -29.29 8.77 -0.70
CA LEU A 188 -27.98 8.57 -1.33
C LEU A 188 -27.95 8.87 -2.83
N LEU A 189 -29.09 8.76 -3.51
CA LEU A 189 -29.24 9.19 -4.90
C LEU A 189 -29.16 10.72 -5.02
N ILE A 190 -29.82 11.44 -4.11
CA ILE A 190 -29.88 12.90 -4.09
C ILE A 190 -28.60 13.51 -3.49
N LYS A 191 -28.20 13.02 -2.31
CA LYS A 191 -27.09 13.54 -1.49
C LYS A 191 -26.21 12.39 -0.98
N PRO A 192 -25.12 12.05 -1.68
CA PRO A 192 -24.31 10.84 -1.45
C PRO A 192 -23.59 10.81 -0.09
N ALA A 193 -23.33 11.99 0.47
CA ALA A 193 -22.71 12.14 1.78
C ALA A 193 -23.72 11.98 2.93
N GLY A 194 -25.01 11.76 2.63
CA GLY A 194 -26.12 11.86 3.58
C GLY A 194 -26.63 13.29 3.73
N LEU A 195 -27.74 13.46 4.44
CA LEU A 195 -28.44 14.74 4.63
C LEU A 195 -27.55 15.81 5.27
N PHE A 196 -26.71 15.43 6.24
CA PHE A 196 -25.86 16.34 7.00
C PHE A 196 -24.36 16.06 6.82
N GLY A 197 -23.98 15.17 5.90
CA GLY A 197 -22.57 14.93 5.59
C GLY A 197 -21.95 16.09 4.83
N ARG A 198 -20.70 16.42 5.17
CA ARG A 198 -19.84 17.29 4.36
C ARG A 198 -19.18 16.43 3.29
N ALA A 199 -18.99 16.99 2.09
CA ALA A 199 -18.18 16.32 1.06
C ALA A 199 -16.80 16.08 1.67
N ALA A 200 -16.49 14.84 2.02
CA ALA A 200 -15.19 14.50 2.56
C ALA A 200 -14.16 14.83 1.49
N THR A 201 -13.27 15.80 1.77
CA THR A 201 -11.96 15.84 1.13
C THR A 201 -11.39 14.44 1.30
N GLN A 202 -11.16 13.76 0.18
CA GLN A 202 -10.84 12.34 0.09
C GLN A 202 -10.06 11.86 1.32
N ALA A 203 -10.78 11.27 2.29
CA ALA A 203 -10.14 10.51 3.35
C ALA A 203 -9.31 9.46 2.63
N GLY A 204 -8.00 9.50 2.88
CA GLY A 204 -6.95 8.96 2.04
C GLY A 204 -7.35 7.67 1.34
N ALA A 205 -7.04 7.62 0.04
CA ALA A 205 -7.09 6.41 -0.76
C ALA A 205 -6.76 5.22 0.13
N VAL A 206 -7.73 4.30 0.29
CA VAL A 206 -7.56 3.09 1.08
C VAL A 206 -6.24 2.48 0.63
N GLU A 207 -5.23 2.50 1.50
CA GLU A 207 -3.94 1.85 1.26
C GLU A 207 -4.25 0.39 0.96
N HIS A 208 -4.28 0.05 -0.33
CA HIS A 208 -4.54 -1.31 -0.74
C HIS A 208 -3.32 -2.11 -0.38
N ALA A 209 -3.53 -3.14 0.45
CA ALA A 209 -2.56 -4.19 0.71
C ALA A 209 -1.81 -4.52 -0.60
N GLY A 210 -0.53 -4.15 -0.64
CA GLY A 210 0.42 -4.56 -1.65
C GLY A 210 0.66 -6.06 -1.52
N ALA A 211 -0.34 -6.85 -1.89
CA ALA A 211 -0.10 -8.18 -2.40
C ALA A 211 0.63 -7.95 -3.72
N SER A 212 1.97 -8.12 -3.70
CA SER A 212 2.77 -8.23 -4.91
C SER A 212 2.04 -9.20 -5.82
N ALA A 213 1.40 -8.65 -6.86
CA ALA A 213 0.83 -9.45 -7.92
C ALA A 213 2.04 -10.11 -8.56
N ALA A 214 2.33 -11.35 -8.16
CA ALA A 214 3.32 -12.17 -8.82
C ALA A 214 3.02 -12.07 -10.31
N ARG A 215 3.97 -11.54 -11.09
CA ARG A 215 3.90 -11.55 -12.55
C ARG A 215 3.99 -13.02 -12.96
N ASP A 216 2.84 -13.65 -12.98
CA ASP A 216 2.68 -15.05 -13.30
C ASP A 216 2.89 -15.19 -14.81
N THR A 217 3.97 -15.87 -15.18
CA THR A 217 4.29 -16.14 -16.59
C THR A 217 3.20 -17.03 -17.18
N SER A 218 2.72 -16.69 -18.39
CA SER A 218 1.58 -17.34 -19.07
C SER A 218 1.62 -18.89 -19.06
N ARG A 219 2.82 -19.49 -19.04
CA ARG A 219 3.02 -20.95 -19.04
C ARG A 219 2.74 -21.61 -17.68
N THR A 220 3.12 -20.97 -16.57
CA THR A 220 2.92 -21.50 -15.21
C THR A 220 1.43 -21.51 -14.83
N THR A 221 0.71 -20.45 -15.21
CA THR A 221 -0.73 -20.34 -14.94
C THR A 221 -1.54 -21.35 -15.76
N MET A 222 -1.14 -21.64 -17.01
CA MET A 222 -1.76 -22.70 -17.82
C MET A 222 -1.55 -24.10 -17.24
N ILE A 223 -0.35 -24.39 -16.71
CA ILE A 223 -0.07 -25.65 -16.02
C ILE A 223 -0.94 -25.75 -14.75
N GLY A 224 -1.02 -24.68 -13.96
CA GLY A 224 -1.88 -24.63 -12.77
C GLY A 224 -3.36 -24.87 -13.09
N PHE A 225 -3.85 -24.30 -14.19
CA PHE A 225 -5.21 -24.55 -14.67
C PHE A 225 -5.42 -26.01 -15.08
N ALA A 226 -4.49 -26.59 -15.85
CA ALA A 226 -4.58 -27.99 -16.27
C ALA A 226 -4.57 -28.94 -15.06
N VAL A 227 -3.71 -28.69 -14.07
CA VAL A 227 -3.68 -29.45 -12.82
C VAL A 227 -4.99 -29.32 -12.06
N MET A 228 -5.53 -28.11 -11.89
CA MET A 228 -6.82 -27.89 -11.22
C MET A 228 -7.95 -28.64 -11.94
N ALA A 229 -8.03 -28.55 -13.27
CA ALA A 229 -9.05 -29.21 -14.06
C ALA A 229 -8.96 -30.74 -13.92
N VAL A 230 -7.76 -31.32 -13.98
CA VAL A 230 -7.54 -32.76 -13.81
C VAL A 230 -7.89 -33.21 -12.39
N VAL A 231 -7.46 -32.46 -11.36
CA VAL A 231 -7.78 -32.77 -9.96
C VAL A 231 -9.29 -32.77 -9.74
N LEU A 232 -10.00 -31.75 -10.24
CA LEU A 232 -11.45 -31.68 -10.12
C LEU A 232 -12.13 -32.80 -10.90
N LEU A 233 -11.66 -33.14 -12.10
CA LEU A 233 -12.25 -34.23 -12.90
C LEU A 233 -12.21 -35.59 -12.18
N ILE A 234 -11.16 -35.85 -11.40
CA ILE A 234 -10.96 -37.10 -10.66
C ILE A 234 -11.56 -37.04 -9.23
N ALA A 235 -11.78 -35.84 -8.68
CA ALA A 235 -12.24 -35.63 -7.30
C ALA A 235 -13.50 -36.42 -6.87
N PRO A 236 -14.53 -36.63 -7.71
CA PRO A 236 -15.72 -37.40 -7.34
C PRO A 236 -15.45 -38.86 -6.96
N LEU A 237 -14.29 -39.41 -7.37
CA LEU A 237 -13.88 -40.76 -7.00
C LEU A 237 -13.46 -40.86 -5.53
N PHE A 238 -13.09 -39.74 -4.91
CA PHE A 238 -12.55 -39.68 -3.55
C PHE A 238 -13.43 -38.89 -2.58
N VAL A 239 -14.22 -37.94 -3.10
CA VAL A 239 -14.99 -36.99 -2.29
C VAL A 239 -16.44 -36.98 -2.72
N TYR A 240 -17.35 -36.87 -1.74
CA TYR A 240 -18.78 -36.87 -1.98
C TYR A 240 -19.21 -35.79 -3.01
N PRO A 241 -19.88 -36.14 -4.12
CA PRO A 241 -20.10 -35.19 -5.22
C PRO A 241 -20.95 -33.96 -4.85
N LEU A 242 -21.92 -34.08 -3.93
CA LEU A 242 -22.75 -32.94 -3.52
C LEU A 242 -21.92 -31.87 -2.80
N PHE A 243 -20.96 -32.31 -1.97
CA PHE A 243 -20.00 -31.42 -1.34
C PHE A 243 -19.15 -30.70 -2.39
N LEU A 244 -18.63 -31.42 -3.37
CA LEU A 244 -17.84 -30.82 -4.45
C LEU A 244 -18.66 -29.81 -5.26
N MET A 245 -19.91 -30.12 -5.60
CA MET A 245 -20.80 -29.18 -6.29
C MET A 245 -21.07 -27.92 -5.45
N LYS A 246 -21.25 -28.06 -4.13
CA LYS A 246 -21.32 -26.91 -3.20
C LYS A 246 -20.08 -26.05 -3.33
N ALA A 247 -18.91 -26.66 -3.17
CA ALA A 247 -17.63 -25.99 -3.19
C ALA A 247 -17.38 -25.29 -4.53
N LEU A 248 -17.75 -25.91 -5.66
CA LEU A 248 -17.61 -25.32 -7.00
C LEU A 248 -18.52 -24.11 -7.22
N CYS A 249 -19.79 -24.17 -6.77
CA CYS A 249 -20.69 -23.01 -6.87
C CYS A 249 -20.15 -21.82 -6.05
N PHE A 250 -19.73 -22.07 -4.81
CA PHE A 250 -19.16 -21.04 -3.94
C PHE A 250 -17.78 -20.57 -4.40
N ALA A 251 -16.97 -21.43 -5.02
CA ALA A 251 -15.70 -21.05 -5.63
C ALA A 251 -15.92 -20.10 -6.81
N LEU A 252 -16.93 -20.35 -7.66
CA LEU A 252 -17.27 -19.43 -8.75
C LEU A 252 -17.76 -18.09 -8.19
N PHE A 253 -18.59 -18.12 -7.15
CA PHE A 253 -19.05 -16.92 -6.45
C PHE A 253 -17.89 -16.11 -5.84
N ALA A 254 -16.93 -16.79 -5.20
CA ALA A 254 -15.72 -16.19 -4.66
C ALA A 254 -14.84 -15.60 -5.77
N CYS A 255 -14.66 -16.30 -6.90
CA CYS A 255 -13.93 -15.77 -8.05
C CYS A 255 -14.61 -14.51 -8.61
N ALA A 256 -15.95 -14.50 -8.68
CA ALA A 256 -16.73 -13.35 -9.13
C ALA A 256 -16.53 -12.14 -8.21
N LEU A 257 -16.56 -12.32 -6.89
CA LEU A 257 -16.26 -11.25 -5.93
C LEU A 257 -14.81 -10.78 -6.05
N ASN A 258 -13.86 -11.72 -6.18
CA ASN A 258 -12.44 -11.39 -6.31
C ASN A 258 -12.14 -10.59 -7.57
N LEU A 259 -12.96 -10.69 -8.62
CA LEU A 259 -12.86 -9.76 -9.76
C LEU A 259 -13.01 -8.30 -9.31
N MET A 260 -14.00 -7.99 -8.47
CA MET A 260 -14.23 -6.63 -7.94
C MET A 260 -13.22 -6.26 -6.84
N LEU A 261 -13.10 -7.11 -5.82
CA LEU A 261 -12.28 -6.82 -4.66
C LEU A 261 -10.78 -6.92 -4.97
N GLY A 262 -10.38 -8.01 -5.64
CA GLY A 262 -8.99 -8.34 -5.94
C GLY A 262 -8.41 -7.67 -7.18
N TYR A 263 -9.19 -7.29 -8.19
CA TYR A 263 -8.63 -6.66 -9.41
C TYR A 263 -9.08 -5.21 -9.63
N VAL A 264 -10.25 -4.81 -9.14
CA VAL A 264 -10.73 -3.42 -9.21
C VAL A 264 -10.43 -2.62 -7.94
N GLY A 265 -10.22 -3.29 -6.80
CA GLY A 265 -10.00 -2.64 -5.51
C GLY A 265 -11.28 -2.18 -4.80
N LEU A 266 -12.44 -2.70 -5.22
CA LEU A 266 -13.74 -2.32 -4.68
C LEU A 266 -14.36 -3.46 -3.87
N LEU A 267 -14.47 -3.26 -2.56
CA LEU A 267 -15.20 -4.15 -1.67
C LEU A 267 -16.72 -3.96 -1.83
N SER A 268 -17.42 -5.01 -2.22
CA SER A 268 -18.88 -5.02 -2.34
C SER A 268 -19.48 -6.00 -1.34
N PHE A 269 -20.32 -5.50 -0.43
CA PHE A 269 -21.16 -6.33 0.43
C PHE A 269 -22.51 -6.65 -0.21
N GLY A 270 -22.70 -6.26 -1.49
CA GLY A 270 -23.93 -6.51 -2.22
C GLY A 270 -23.98 -7.82 -3.01
N HIS A 271 -22.90 -8.60 -3.07
CA HIS A 271 -22.81 -9.77 -3.95
C HIS A 271 -23.85 -10.87 -3.68
N ALA A 272 -24.32 -11.00 -2.43
CA ALA A 272 -25.45 -11.86 -2.06
C ALA A 272 -26.73 -11.55 -2.86
N MET A 273 -26.95 -10.27 -3.20
CA MET A 273 -28.09 -9.85 -4.03
C MET A 273 -28.12 -10.58 -5.37
N PHE A 274 -26.95 -10.73 -6.00
CA PHE A 274 -26.83 -11.38 -7.30
C PHE A 274 -26.96 -12.90 -7.19
N LEU A 275 -26.32 -13.50 -6.18
CA LEU A 275 -26.39 -14.93 -5.90
C LEU A 275 -27.85 -15.36 -5.61
N GLY A 276 -28.47 -14.74 -4.61
CA GLY A 276 -29.82 -15.12 -4.18
C GLY A 276 -30.92 -14.68 -5.15
N GLY A 277 -30.80 -13.51 -5.78
CA GLY A 277 -31.74 -13.07 -6.81
C GLY A 277 -31.78 -14.01 -8.01
N ALA A 278 -30.61 -14.47 -8.48
CA ALA A 278 -30.52 -15.47 -9.54
C ALA A 278 -31.00 -16.86 -9.08
N SER A 279 -30.74 -17.23 -7.82
CA SER A 279 -31.21 -18.48 -7.21
C SER A 279 -32.74 -18.56 -7.25
N TYR A 280 -33.43 -17.51 -6.78
CA TYR A 280 -34.90 -17.45 -6.79
C TYR A 280 -35.49 -17.49 -8.21
N VAL A 281 -34.92 -16.71 -9.14
CA VAL A 281 -35.42 -16.68 -10.53
C VAL A 281 -35.19 -18.02 -11.22
N SER A 282 -34.01 -18.64 -11.05
CA SER A 282 -33.72 -19.97 -11.63
C SER A 282 -34.63 -21.04 -11.04
N ALA A 283 -34.81 -21.05 -9.71
CA ALA A 283 -35.71 -21.96 -9.01
C ALA A 283 -37.16 -21.81 -9.50
N HIS A 284 -37.64 -20.57 -9.62
CA HIS A 284 -38.99 -20.30 -10.11
C HIS A 284 -39.15 -20.67 -11.60
N ALA A 285 -38.15 -20.37 -12.43
CA ALA A 285 -38.13 -20.73 -13.84
C ALA A 285 -38.18 -22.25 -14.07
N ALA A 286 -37.40 -23.01 -13.31
CA ALA A 286 -37.41 -24.46 -13.40
C ALA A 286 -38.69 -25.08 -12.82
N LYS A 287 -39.15 -24.59 -11.66
CA LYS A 287 -40.28 -25.20 -10.93
C LYS A 287 -41.66 -24.79 -11.43
N VAL A 288 -41.86 -23.50 -11.72
CA VAL A 288 -43.18 -22.93 -12.05
C VAL A 288 -43.34 -22.74 -13.55
N TRP A 289 -42.34 -22.17 -14.23
CA TRP A 289 -42.39 -22.01 -15.68
C TRP A 289 -42.06 -23.30 -16.44
N GLY A 290 -41.53 -24.32 -15.75
CA GLY A 290 -41.18 -25.61 -16.34
C GLY A 290 -40.05 -25.51 -17.37
N LEU A 291 -39.21 -24.47 -17.29
CA LEU A 291 -38.10 -24.28 -18.22
C LEU A 291 -37.02 -25.36 -18.00
N PRO A 292 -36.35 -25.80 -19.07
CA PRO A 292 -35.22 -26.71 -18.95
C PRO A 292 -34.07 -26.04 -18.16
N PRO A 293 -33.17 -26.85 -17.56
CA PRO A 293 -32.16 -26.36 -16.62
C PRO A 293 -31.25 -25.28 -17.20
N GLU A 294 -30.86 -25.40 -18.47
CA GLU A 294 -30.04 -24.40 -19.17
C GLU A 294 -30.73 -23.03 -19.27
N LEU A 295 -32.03 -23.01 -19.57
CA LEU A 295 -32.79 -21.77 -19.69
C LEU A 295 -33.09 -21.18 -18.31
N ALA A 296 -33.31 -22.03 -17.29
CA ALA A 296 -33.45 -21.58 -15.90
C ALA A 296 -32.16 -20.91 -15.38
N ILE A 297 -31.00 -21.53 -15.62
CA ILE A 297 -29.69 -20.96 -15.24
C ILE A 297 -29.44 -19.65 -15.99
N LEU A 298 -29.71 -19.59 -17.29
CA LEU A 298 -29.54 -18.38 -18.10
C LEU A 298 -30.49 -17.26 -17.67
N ALA A 299 -31.75 -17.57 -17.34
CA ALA A 299 -32.71 -16.60 -16.82
C ALA A 299 -32.23 -16.00 -15.49
N GLY A 300 -31.78 -16.83 -14.54
CA GLY A 300 -31.20 -16.37 -13.28
C GLY A 300 -29.96 -15.50 -13.50
N THR A 301 -29.05 -15.94 -14.37
CA THR A 301 -27.83 -15.20 -14.75
C THR A 301 -28.17 -13.84 -15.37
N ALA A 302 -29.16 -13.78 -16.25
CA ALA A 302 -29.60 -12.55 -16.90
C ALA A 302 -30.21 -11.56 -15.89
N VAL A 303 -31.00 -12.05 -14.93
CA VAL A 303 -31.53 -11.19 -13.85
C VAL A 303 -30.41 -10.66 -12.98
N ALA A 304 -29.40 -11.46 -12.64
CA ALA A 304 -28.25 -10.95 -11.90
C ALA A 304 -27.46 -9.90 -12.69
N ALA A 305 -27.29 -10.06 -14.00
CA ALA A 305 -26.68 -9.05 -14.85
C ALA A 305 -27.51 -7.75 -14.87
N LEU A 306 -28.84 -7.85 -14.97
CA LEU A 306 -29.76 -6.72 -14.91
C LEU A 306 -29.68 -6.01 -13.55
N LEU A 307 -29.71 -6.76 -12.45
CA LEU A 307 -29.49 -6.23 -11.10
C LEU A 307 -28.13 -5.56 -11.01
N GLY A 308 -27.09 -6.11 -11.63
CA GLY A 308 -25.74 -5.54 -11.71
C GLY A 308 -25.71 -4.20 -12.45
N ILE A 309 -26.47 -4.07 -13.55
CA ILE A 309 -26.63 -2.82 -14.30
C ILE A 309 -27.32 -1.76 -13.43
N LEU A 310 -28.45 -2.12 -12.81
CA LEU A 310 -29.25 -1.22 -11.99
C LEU A 310 -28.48 -0.75 -10.76
N SER A 311 -27.92 -1.69 -9.99
CA SER A 311 -27.16 -1.40 -8.78
C SER A 311 -25.81 -0.73 -9.08
N GLY A 312 -25.12 -1.16 -10.14
CA GLY A 312 -23.85 -0.58 -10.56
C GLY A 312 -23.98 0.88 -10.98
N ALA A 313 -25.10 1.26 -11.59
CA ALA A 313 -25.33 2.64 -12.04
C ALA A 313 -25.38 3.63 -10.87
N ILE A 314 -25.82 3.14 -9.70
CA ILE A 314 -25.92 3.88 -8.45
C ILE A 314 -24.59 3.78 -7.67
N ALA A 315 -24.06 2.57 -7.50
CA ALA A 315 -22.94 2.31 -6.60
C ALA A 315 -21.59 2.80 -7.15
N ILE A 316 -21.29 2.60 -8.44
CA ILE A 316 -19.93 2.80 -9.01
C ILE A 316 -19.46 4.27 -9.00
N ARG A 317 -20.40 5.21 -8.88
CA ARG A 317 -20.10 6.64 -8.74
C ARG A 317 -19.54 6.99 -7.36
N ARG A 318 -19.52 6.03 -6.43
CA ARG A 318 -19.06 6.19 -5.04
C ARG A 318 -17.70 5.51 -4.88
N GLN A 319 -16.84 6.05 -4.02
CA GLN A 319 -15.50 5.52 -3.76
C GLN A 319 -15.38 5.01 -2.32
N GLY A 320 -14.47 4.04 -2.12
CA GLY A 320 -14.11 3.51 -0.81
C GLY A 320 -15.30 2.94 -0.04
N ILE A 321 -15.45 3.35 1.22
CA ILE A 321 -16.49 2.86 2.14
C ILE A 321 -17.89 3.11 1.57
N TYR A 322 -18.15 4.28 0.97
CA TYR A 322 -19.46 4.62 0.41
C TYR A 322 -19.94 3.62 -0.66
N PHE A 323 -19.03 3.06 -1.45
CA PHE A 323 -19.36 2.01 -2.42
C PHE A 323 -19.85 0.74 -1.71
N ALA A 324 -19.04 0.22 -0.77
CA ALA A 324 -19.37 -0.97 0.00
C ALA A 324 -20.74 -0.82 0.69
N MET A 325 -20.98 0.35 1.27
CA MET A 325 -22.23 0.65 1.97
C MET A 325 -23.44 0.73 1.04
N THR A 326 -23.30 1.38 -0.11
CA THR A 326 -24.38 1.45 -1.12
C THR A 326 -24.73 0.05 -1.62
N THR A 327 -23.73 -0.82 -1.81
CA THR A 327 -24.00 -2.20 -2.24
C THR A 327 -24.70 -3.05 -1.16
N LEU A 328 -24.35 -2.86 0.12
CA LEU A 328 -25.03 -3.50 1.25
C LEU A 328 -26.50 -3.07 1.32
N ALA A 329 -26.77 -1.77 1.19
CA ALA A 329 -28.12 -1.20 1.16
C ALA A 329 -28.98 -1.83 0.06
N LEU A 330 -28.45 -1.92 -1.17
CA LEU A 330 -29.15 -2.50 -2.30
C LEU A 330 -29.42 -4.00 -2.10
N ALA A 331 -28.48 -4.75 -1.52
CA ALA A 331 -28.72 -6.15 -1.18
C ALA A 331 -29.81 -6.32 -0.12
N GLN A 332 -29.84 -5.45 0.90
CA GLN A 332 -30.90 -5.45 1.91
C GLN A 332 -32.28 -5.12 1.33
N MET A 333 -32.35 -4.20 0.37
CA MET A 333 -33.60 -3.96 -0.36
C MET A 333 -34.09 -5.22 -1.07
N LEU A 334 -33.20 -5.98 -1.72
CA LEU A 334 -33.58 -7.24 -2.35
C LEU A 334 -33.95 -8.31 -1.32
N TYR A 335 -33.29 -8.36 -0.16
CA TYR A 335 -33.64 -9.27 0.93
C TYR A 335 -35.09 -9.06 1.38
N PHE A 336 -35.47 -7.83 1.74
CA PHE A 336 -36.84 -7.55 2.17
C PHE A 336 -37.87 -7.72 1.05
N PHE A 337 -37.50 -7.38 -0.19
CA PHE A 337 -38.33 -7.70 -1.36
C PHE A 337 -38.55 -9.21 -1.49
N SER A 338 -37.50 -10.01 -1.33
CA SER A 338 -37.59 -11.47 -1.42
C SER A 338 -38.35 -12.08 -0.26
N LEU A 339 -38.33 -11.46 0.92
CA LEU A 339 -39.13 -11.88 2.06
C LEU A 339 -40.64 -11.69 1.82
N GLN A 340 -41.04 -10.63 1.11
CA GLN A 340 -42.44 -10.26 0.90
C GLN A 340 -43.03 -10.78 -0.42
N ALA A 341 -42.22 -10.94 -1.45
CA ALA A 341 -42.69 -11.30 -2.78
C ALA A 341 -43.26 -12.73 -2.80
N ALA A 342 -44.54 -12.88 -3.16
CA ALA A 342 -45.21 -14.18 -3.10
C ALA A 342 -44.52 -15.29 -3.91
N PHE A 343 -43.83 -14.96 -5.01
CA PHE A 343 -43.19 -15.94 -5.89
C PHE A 343 -41.94 -16.61 -5.29
N THR A 344 -41.33 -16.01 -4.25
CA THR A 344 -40.11 -16.52 -3.60
C THR A 344 -40.43 -17.53 -2.50
N GLY A 345 -41.65 -17.54 -1.97
CA GLY A 345 -42.01 -18.30 -0.77
C GLY A 345 -41.53 -17.68 0.54
N GLY A 346 -41.04 -16.44 0.54
CA GLY A 346 -40.66 -15.71 1.75
C GLY A 346 -39.57 -16.41 2.57
N GLU A 347 -39.82 -16.67 3.86
CA GLU A 347 -38.87 -17.36 4.75
C GLU A 347 -38.65 -18.83 4.37
N ASP A 348 -39.69 -19.51 3.86
CA ASP A 348 -39.63 -20.93 3.46
C ASP A 348 -38.80 -21.14 2.18
N GLY A 349 -38.72 -20.10 1.35
CA GLY A 349 -38.06 -20.13 0.05
C GLY A 349 -38.77 -21.05 -0.96
N ILE A 350 -38.10 -21.32 -2.09
CA ILE A 350 -38.58 -22.26 -3.10
C ILE A 350 -37.89 -23.60 -2.87
N GLN A 351 -38.63 -24.59 -2.38
CA GLN A 351 -38.14 -25.96 -2.16
C GLN A 351 -38.43 -26.89 -3.35
N SER A 352 -37.77 -28.04 -3.41
CA SER A 352 -38.00 -29.11 -4.41
C SER A 352 -37.93 -28.62 -5.86
N VAL A 353 -36.92 -27.82 -6.19
CA VAL A 353 -36.66 -27.38 -7.56
C VAL A 353 -36.28 -28.60 -8.43
N PRO A 354 -36.92 -28.80 -9.60
CA PRO A 354 -36.63 -29.94 -10.46
C PRO A 354 -35.24 -29.79 -11.11
N ARG A 355 -34.47 -30.88 -11.14
CA ARG A 355 -33.17 -30.90 -11.83
C ARG A 355 -33.30 -31.02 -13.34
N GLY A 356 -34.34 -31.71 -13.84
CA GLY A 356 -34.64 -31.80 -15.27
C GLY A 356 -33.57 -32.48 -16.13
N VAL A 357 -33.74 -32.40 -17.45
CA VAL A 357 -32.78 -32.91 -18.44
C VAL A 357 -32.19 -31.72 -19.19
N MET A 358 -30.88 -31.54 -19.10
CA MET A 358 -30.16 -30.43 -19.72
C MET A 358 -29.87 -30.70 -21.20
N LEU A 359 -30.16 -29.72 -22.05
CA LEU A 359 -30.03 -29.80 -23.52
C LEU A 359 -30.79 -31.00 -24.13
N GLY A 360 -31.76 -31.56 -23.41
CA GLY A 360 -32.50 -32.76 -23.80
C GLY A 360 -31.72 -34.07 -23.77
N VAL A 361 -30.43 -34.06 -23.35
CA VAL A 361 -29.55 -35.23 -23.40
C VAL A 361 -28.97 -35.61 -22.04
N PHE A 362 -28.68 -34.64 -21.17
CA PHE A 362 -28.02 -34.87 -19.89
C PHE A 362 -29.02 -34.90 -18.74
N ASP A 363 -29.35 -36.06 -18.19
CA ASP A 363 -30.24 -36.18 -17.03
C ASP A 363 -29.53 -35.71 -15.75
N LEU A 364 -29.95 -34.56 -15.23
CA LEU A 364 -29.40 -33.95 -14.02
C LEU A 364 -29.91 -34.61 -12.73
N SER A 365 -30.86 -35.53 -12.82
CA SER A 365 -31.26 -36.39 -11.69
C SER A 365 -30.10 -37.29 -11.27
N ASN A 366 -29.26 -37.69 -12.23
CA ASN A 366 -28.03 -38.43 -11.94
C ASN A 366 -26.97 -37.50 -11.34
N GLN A 367 -26.59 -37.76 -10.10
CA GLN A 367 -25.65 -36.95 -9.32
C GLN A 367 -24.28 -36.78 -10.00
N MET A 368 -23.78 -37.77 -10.73
CA MET A 368 -22.50 -37.66 -11.45
C MET A 368 -22.63 -36.80 -12.70
N THR A 369 -23.74 -36.91 -13.43
CA THR A 369 -24.01 -36.04 -14.58
C THR A 369 -24.14 -34.59 -14.13
N MET A 370 -24.87 -34.36 -13.04
CA MET A 370 -24.97 -33.03 -12.42
C MET A 370 -23.59 -32.50 -12.02
N TYR A 371 -22.75 -33.33 -11.41
CA TYR A 371 -21.39 -32.93 -11.04
C TYR A 371 -20.57 -32.43 -12.24
N PHE A 372 -20.56 -33.17 -13.35
CA PHE A 372 -19.79 -32.77 -14.54
C PHE A 372 -20.35 -31.51 -15.21
N VAL A 373 -21.67 -31.31 -15.16
CA VAL A 373 -22.30 -30.06 -15.63
C VAL A 373 -21.88 -28.88 -14.76
N VAL A 374 -21.92 -29.02 -13.43
CA VAL A 374 -21.46 -27.97 -12.49
C VAL A 374 -19.97 -27.69 -12.69
N LEU A 375 -19.16 -28.72 -12.88
CA LEU A 375 -17.73 -28.58 -13.18
C LEU A 375 -17.51 -27.83 -14.50
N ALA A 376 -18.28 -28.13 -15.55
CA ALA A 376 -18.18 -27.43 -16.82
C ALA A 376 -18.56 -25.94 -16.70
N ILE A 377 -19.65 -25.63 -15.97
CA ILE A 377 -20.06 -24.24 -15.69
C ILE A 377 -18.97 -23.51 -14.89
N PHE A 378 -18.42 -24.15 -13.86
CA PHE A 378 -17.34 -23.60 -13.05
C PHE A 378 -16.09 -23.30 -13.91
N LEU A 379 -15.62 -24.27 -14.69
CA LEU A 379 -14.43 -24.10 -15.53
C LEU A 379 -14.65 -23.02 -16.59
N ALA A 380 -15.84 -22.96 -17.21
CA ALA A 380 -16.18 -21.91 -18.17
C ALA A 380 -16.19 -20.52 -17.53
N GLY A 381 -16.83 -20.39 -16.35
CA GLY A 381 -16.85 -19.13 -15.60
C GLY A 381 -15.46 -18.71 -15.11
N PHE A 382 -14.66 -19.66 -14.63
CA PHE A 382 -13.28 -19.41 -14.22
C PHE A 382 -12.40 -18.98 -15.41
N LEU A 383 -12.51 -19.65 -16.55
CA LEU A 383 -11.79 -19.28 -17.78
C LEU A 383 -12.19 -17.90 -18.28
N LEU A 384 -13.48 -17.55 -18.20
CA LEU A 384 -13.98 -16.21 -18.52
C LEU A 384 -13.34 -15.16 -17.62
N ILE A 385 -13.29 -15.39 -16.30
CA ILE A 385 -12.62 -14.50 -15.35
C ILE A 385 -11.13 -14.37 -15.66
N TYR A 386 -10.45 -15.49 -15.90
CA TYR A 386 -9.04 -15.52 -16.30
C TYR A 386 -8.80 -14.67 -17.56
N ARG A 387 -9.67 -14.80 -18.56
CA ARG A 387 -9.58 -14.05 -19.81
C ARG A 387 -9.86 -12.57 -19.63
N ILE A 388 -10.79 -12.19 -18.75
CA ILE A 388 -11.10 -10.80 -18.40
C ILE A 388 -9.88 -10.15 -17.71
N ILE A 389 -9.30 -10.81 -16.71
CA ILE A 389 -8.17 -10.30 -15.92
C ILE A 389 -6.91 -10.12 -16.77
N ASN A 390 -6.64 -11.05 -17.69
CA ASN A 390 -5.44 -11.02 -18.54
C ASN A 390 -5.70 -10.37 -19.91
N SER A 391 -6.71 -9.50 -19.99
CA SER A 391 -7.00 -8.69 -21.18
C SER A 391 -6.54 -7.24 -21.00
N PRO A 392 -6.48 -6.42 -22.06
CA PRO A 392 -6.26 -4.98 -21.93
C PRO A 392 -7.27 -4.31 -20.99
N PHE A 393 -8.52 -4.79 -20.97
CA PHE A 393 -9.53 -4.34 -20.01
C PHE A 393 -9.12 -4.63 -18.56
N GLY A 394 -8.59 -5.84 -18.30
CA GLY A 394 -8.09 -6.24 -16.99
C GLY A 394 -6.86 -5.47 -16.53
N GLU A 395 -5.93 -5.15 -17.43
CA GLU A 395 -4.77 -4.29 -17.11
C GLU A 395 -5.19 -2.88 -16.70
N VAL A 396 -6.21 -2.31 -17.36
CA VAL A 396 -6.79 -1.02 -16.95
C VAL A 396 -7.46 -1.13 -15.57
N LEU A 397 -8.13 -2.23 -15.25
CA LEU A 397 -8.70 -2.45 -13.91
C LEU A 397 -7.61 -2.51 -12.83
N LYS A 398 -6.52 -3.22 -13.08
CA LYS A 398 -5.36 -3.28 -12.18
C LYS A 398 -4.75 -1.90 -11.97
N ALA A 399 -4.58 -1.11 -13.05
CA ALA A 399 -4.10 0.26 -12.96
C ALA A 399 -5.06 1.18 -12.17
N ILE A 400 -6.38 1.01 -12.33
CA ILE A 400 -7.39 1.73 -11.54
C ILE A 400 -7.28 1.37 -10.05
N ARG A 401 -7.08 0.08 -9.74
CA ARG A 401 -6.87 -0.40 -8.38
C ARG A 401 -5.61 0.22 -7.76
N GLU A 402 -4.50 0.26 -8.49
CA GLU A 402 -3.24 0.80 -7.98
C GLU A 402 -3.28 2.32 -7.75
N ASN A 403 -3.79 3.08 -8.73
CA ASN A 403 -3.90 4.53 -8.63
C ASN A 403 -4.97 5.09 -9.58
N GLU A 404 -6.22 5.17 -9.09
CA GLU A 404 -7.33 5.70 -9.87
C GLU A 404 -7.08 7.12 -10.42
N PRO A 405 -6.58 8.11 -9.63
CA PRO A 405 -6.25 9.44 -10.16
C PRO A 405 -5.26 9.42 -11.34
N ARG A 406 -4.25 8.54 -11.32
CA ARG A 406 -3.29 8.39 -12.42
C ARG A 406 -3.91 7.74 -13.65
N ALA A 407 -4.80 6.76 -13.47
CA ALA A 407 -5.54 6.19 -14.60
C ALA A 407 -6.43 7.24 -15.28
N ILE A 408 -7.03 8.15 -14.48
CA ILE A 408 -7.81 9.29 -15.02
C ILE A 408 -6.90 10.26 -15.80
N SER A 409 -5.70 10.60 -15.29
CA SER A 409 -4.78 11.51 -15.98
C SER A 409 -4.24 10.95 -17.30
N LEU A 410 -4.14 9.61 -17.42
CA LEU A 410 -3.82 8.91 -18.66
C LEU A 410 -5.00 8.85 -19.67
N GLY A 411 -6.15 9.44 -19.33
CA GLY A 411 -7.32 9.54 -20.21
C GLY A 411 -8.32 8.38 -20.10
N TYR A 412 -8.14 7.44 -19.16
CA TYR A 412 -9.11 6.35 -18.98
C TYR A 412 -10.38 6.82 -18.28
N LYS A 413 -11.55 6.43 -18.82
CA LYS A 413 -12.85 6.67 -18.20
C LYS A 413 -13.14 5.63 -17.11
N THR A 414 -12.48 5.76 -15.96
CA THR A 414 -12.45 4.74 -14.87
C THR A 414 -13.84 4.24 -14.46
N VAL A 415 -14.83 5.12 -14.37
CA VAL A 415 -16.23 4.79 -14.05
C VAL A 415 -16.81 3.74 -14.99
N ARG A 416 -16.52 3.80 -16.29
CA ARG A 416 -17.03 2.83 -17.29
C ARG A 416 -16.41 1.44 -17.12
N TYR A 417 -15.11 1.40 -16.85
CA TYR A 417 -14.38 0.16 -16.61
C TYR A 417 -14.86 -0.52 -15.33
N LYS A 418 -14.98 0.25 -14.24
CA LYS A 418 -15.53 -0.24 -12.97
C LYS A 418 -16.97 -0.73 -13.11
N PHE A 419 -17.80 -0.01 -13.87
CA PHE A 419 -19.19 -0.40 -14.12
C PHE A 419 -19.28 -1.72 -14.91
N ALA A 420 -18.51 -1.86 -16.00
CA ALA A 420 -18.47 -3.10 -16.77
C ALA A 420 -17.98 -4.29 -15.93
N ALA A 421 -16.94 -4.09 -15.12
CA ALA A 421 -16.42 -5.12 -14.23
C ALA A 421 -17.46 -5.56 -13.20
N PHE A 422 -18.24 -4.61 -12.66
CA PHE A 422 -19.30 -4.88 -11.69
C PHE A 422 -20.46 -5.68 -12.29
N VAL A 423 -20.90 -5.35 -13.52
CA VAL A 423 -21.93 -6.12 -14.22
C VAL A 423 -21.46 -7.54 -14.54
N LEU A 424 -20.21 -7.70 -15.00
CA LEU A 424 -19.62 -9.01 -15.26
C LEU A 424 -19.51 -9.86 -13.99
N SER A 425 -19.05 -9.25 -12.89
CA SER A 425 -18.98 -9.88 -11.58
C SER A 425 -20.37 -10.30 -11.09
N ALA A 426 -21.38 -9.44 -11.23
CA ALA A 426 -22.77 -9.72 -10.87
C ALA A 426 -23.34 -10.90 -11.68
N ALA A 427 -23.11 -10.93 -12.99
CA ALA A 427 -23.56 -12.02 -13.85
C ALA A 427 -22.94 -13.36 -13.44
N ILE A 428 -21.63 -13.41 -13.17
CA ILE A 428 -20.95 -14.65 -12.79
C ILE A 428 -21.36 -15.10 -11.38
N ALA A 429 -21.55 -14.17 -10.45
CA ALA A 429 -22.14 -14.46 -9.14
C ALA A 429 -23.57 -15.02 -9.25
N GLY A 430 -24.38 -14.46 -10.15
CA GLY A 430 -25.71 -14.97 -10.45
C GLY A 430 -25.70 -16.35 -11.09
N MET A 431 -24.77 -16.63 -12.00
CA MET A 431 -24.59 -17.96 -12.60
C MET A 431 -24.28 -19.02 -11.53
N ALA A 432 -23.44 -18.68 -10.55
CA ALA A 432 -23.17 -19.54 -9.39
C ALA A 432 -24.45 -19.80 -8.57
N GLY A 433 -25.24 -18.77 -8.28
CA GLY A 433 -26.48 -18.88 -7.51
C GLY A 433 -27.59 -19.64 -8.24
N ALA A 434 -27.76 -19.37 -9.53
CA ALA A 434 -28.73 -20.06 -10.38
C ALA A 434 -28.41 -21.56 -10.51
N THR A 435 -27.13 -21.90 -10.65
CA THR A 435 -26.65 -23.29 -10.66
C THR A 435 -26.85 -23.96 -9.29
N LYS A 436 -26.51 -23.25 -8.21
CA LYS A 436 -26.73 -23.71 -6.82
C LYS A 436 -28.19 -24.11 -6.59
N ALA A 437 -29.15 -23.30 -7.04
CA ALA A 437 -30.58 -23.57 -6.85
C ALA A 437 -31.01 -24.94 -7.40
N ILE A 438 -30.46 -25.33 -8.56
CA ILE A 438 -30.73 -26.62 -9.19
C ILE A 438 -29.99 -27.76 -8.45
N VAL A 439 -28.73 -27.54 -8.05
CA VAL A 439 -27.93 -28.52 -7.29
C VAL A 439 -28.63 -28.92 -5.99
N PHE A 440 -28.99 -27.93 -5.17
CA PHE A 440 -29.60 -28.14 -3.85
C PHE A 440 -31.11 -28.29 -3.89
N GLN A 441 -31.70 -28.10 -5.07
CA GLN A 441 -33.14 -28.12 -5.28
C GLN A 441 -33.89 -27.13 -4.39
N LEU A 442 -33.22 -26.03 -3.99
CA LEU A 442 -33.79 -25.01 -3.12
C LEU A 442 -33.20 -23.63 -3.41
N ALA A 443 -34.04 -22.61 -3.27
CA ALA A 443 -33.62 -21.20 -3.18
C ALA A 443 -34.14 -20.64 -1.85
N SER A 444 -33.24 -20.11 -1.01
CA SER A 444 -33.57 -19.66 0.34
C SER A 444 -33.18 -18.21 0.59
N LEU A 445 -33.83 -17.60 1.59
CA LEU A 445 -33.63 -16.20 1.94
C LEU A 445 -32.20 -15.91 2.44
N THR A 446 -31.53 -16.92 3.00
CA THR A 446 -30.11 -16.87 3.41
C THR A 446 -29.17 -16.51 2.25
N ASP A 447 -29.55 -16.80 1.00
CA ASP A 447 -28.71 -16.54 -0.18
C ASP A 447 -28.67 -15.06 -0.55
N VAL A 448 -29.72 -14.31 -0.20
CA VAL A 448 -29.82 -12.87 -0.43
C VAL A 448 -29.33 -12.08 0.79
N HIS A 449 -29.26 -12.73 1.96
CA HIS A 449 -28.85 -12.08 3.20
C HIS A 449 -27.40 -11.58 3.14
N TRP A 450 -27.14 -10.40 3.70
CA TRP A 450 -25.83 -9.75 3.60
C TRP A 450 -24.67 -10.55 4.19
N SER A 451 -24.92 -11.42 5.17
CA SER A 451 -23.90 -12.28 5.76
C SER A 451 -23.26 -13.20 4.72
N MET A 452 -24.02 -13.60 3.70
CA MET A 452 -23.53 -14.39 2.56
C MET A 452 -22.43 -13.64 1.80
N SER A 453 -22.57 -12.32 1.62
CA SER A 453 -21.50 -11.47 1.07
C SER A 453 -20.26 -11.46 1.96
N GLY A 454 -20.44 -11.50 3.29
CA GLY A 454 -19.33 -11.60 4.25
C GLY A 454 -18.57 -12.93 4.16
N GLU A 455 -19.29 -14.04 4.00
CA GLU A 455 -18.70 -15.38 3.82
C GLU A 455 -17.88 -15.47 2.53
N VAL A 456 -18.39 -14.94 1.41
CA VAL A 456 -17.62 -14.97 0.16
C VAL A 456 -16.40 -14.05 0.20
N VAL A 457 -16.47 -12.91 0.89
CA VAL A 457 -15.30 -12.06 1.17
C VAL A 457 -14.24 -12.88 1.92
N LEU A 458 -14.65 -13.65 2.93
CA LEU A 458 -13.75 -14.53 3.66
C LEU A 458 -13.09 -15.59 2.76
N MET A 459 -13.87 -16.28 1.92
CA MET A 459 -13.35 -17.26 0.97
C MET A 459 -12.26 -16.64 0.08
N THR A 460 -12.47 -15.43 -0.44
CA THR A 460 -11.47 -14.74 -1.26
C THR A 460 -10.20 -14.36 -0.50
N LEU A 461 -10.33 -13.93 0.75
CA LEU A 461 -9.21 -13.49 1.59
C LEU A 461 -8.34 -14.64 2.08
N ILE A 462 -8.96 -15.70 2.63
CA ILE A 462 -8.26 -16.92 3.05
C ILE A 462 -7.53 -17.52 1.86
N GLY A 463 -8.20 -17.55 0.71
CA GLY A 463 -7.64 -18.03 -0.54
C GLY A 463 -6.40 -17.26 -1.00
N GLY A 464 -6.43 -15.94 -0.86
CA GLY A 464 -5.39 -15.02 -1.35
C GLY A 464 -6.01 -13.97 -2.28
N LEU A 465 -6.29 -12.80 -1.73
CA LEU A 465 -6.93 -11.69 -2.45
C LEU A 465 -6.08 -11.22 -3.63
N GLY A 466 -6.70 -11.06 -4.80
CA GLY A 466 -6.01 -10.64 -6.03
C GLY A 466 -5.24 -11.75 -6.74
N THR A 467 -5.32 -13.00 -6.26
CA THR A 467 -4.83 -14.18 -6.98
C THR A 467 -5.97 -14.84 -7.75
N ILE A 468 -5.66 -15.54 -8.84
CA ILE A 468 -6.68 -16.20 -9.68
C ILE A 468 -7.19 -17.48 -9.02
N PHE A 469 -6.29 -18.31 -8.47
CA PHE A 469 -6.64 -19.60 -7.85
C PHE A 469 -7.03 -19.50 -6.37
N GLY A 470 -6.62 -18.43 -5.67
CA GLY A 470 -6.87 -18.25 -4.25
C GLY A 470 -8.34 -18.41 -3.86
N PRO A 471 -9.29 -17.66 -4.47
CA PRO A 471 -10.70 -17.77 -4.16
C PRO A 471 -11.26 -19.20 -4.26
N VAL A 472 -10.74 -20.01 -5.19
CA VAL A 472 -11.12 -21.42 -5.31
C VAL A 472 -10.66 -22.19 -4.08
N ALA A 473 -9.37 -22.11 -3.73
CA ALA A 473 -8.83 -22.78 -2.56
C ALA A 473 -9.55 -22.33 -1.27
N GLY A 474 -9.79 -21.04 -1.10
CA GLY A 474 -10.49 -20.51 0.07
C GLY A 474 -11.95 -20.94 0.17
N ALA A 475 -12.67 -21.03 -0.95
CA ALA A 475 -14.03 -21.59 -0.97
C ALA A 475 -14.03 -23.08 -0.58
N PHE A 476 -13.11 -23.88 -1.12
CA PHE A 476 -12.99 -25.29 -0.73
C PHE A 476 -12.67 -25.45 0.76
N VAL A 477 -11.79 -24.61 1.32
CA VAL A 477 -11.45 -24.64 2.76
C VAL A 477 -12.66 -24.29 3.62
N ILE A 478 -13.36 -23.19 3.31
CA ILE A 478 -14.52 -22.76 4.12
C ILE A 478 -15.67 -23.75 3.99
N ILE A 479 -15.96 -24.24 2.79
CA ILE A 479 -17.03 -25.21 2.59
C ILE A 479 -16.66 -26.57 3.20
N ALA A 480 -15.40 -27.01 3.15
CA ALA A 480 -14.93 -28.19 3.87
C ALA A 480 -15.11 -28.03 5.37
N MET A 481 -14.70 -26.89 5.89
CA MET A 481 -14.86 -26.54 7.30
C MET A 481 -16.32 -26.58 7.73
N GLU A 482 -17.23 -25.96 6.98
CA GLU A 482 -18.68 -26.04 7.24
C GLU A 482 -19.19 -27.48 7.21
N ASN A 483 -18.79 -28.26 6.21
CA ASN A 483 -19.30 -29.62 6.02
C ASN A 483 -18.82 -30.58 7.11
N TYR A 484 -17.55 -30.52 7.50
CA TYR A 484 -16.97 -31.40 8.51
C TYR A 484 -17.23 -30.92 9.93
N LEU A 485 -17.38 -29.62 10.16
CA LEU A 485 -17.75 -29.12 11.49
C LEU A 485 -19.25 -29.18 11.76
N ALA A 486 -20.10 -29.42 10.75
CA ALA A 486 -21.55 -29.44 10.90
C ALA A 486 -22.04 -30.34 12.05
N GLU A 487 -21.32 -31.43 12.34
CA GLU A 487 -21.63 -32.38 13.43
C GLU A 487 -21.55 -31.73 14.83
N PHE A 488 -20.80 -30.64 14.99
CA PHE A 488 -20.66 -29.92 16.26
C PHE A 488 -21.83 -28.94 16.54
N GLY A 489 -22.84 -28.88 15.68
CA GLY A 489 -24.05 -28.10 15.89
C GLY A 489 -23.76 -26.60 16.09
N GLN A 490 -24.15 -26.05 17.24
CA GLN A 490 -24.00 -24.62 17.52
C GLN A 490 -22.54 -24.14 17.63
N TRP A 491 -21.60 -25.06 17.91
CA TRP A 491 -20.17 -24.73 17.96
C TRP A 491 -19.57 -24.38 16.60
N VAL A 492 -20.24 -24.73 15.49
CA VAL A 492 -19.80 -24.36 14.14
C VAL A 492 -19.55 -22.86 14.00
N THR A 493 -20.46 -22.04 14.52
CA THR A 493 -20.34 -20.56 14.45
C THR A 493 -19.12 -20.06 15.24
N VAL A 494 -18.82 -20.70 16.39
CA VAL A 494 -17.65 -20.36 17.21
C VAL A 494 -16.36 -20.75 16.48
N PHE A 495 -16.28 -21.98 15.95
CA PHE A 495 -15.11 -22.44 15.21
C PHE A 495 -14.88 -21.62 13.94
N GLN A 496 -15.94 -21.26 13.22
CA GLN A 496 -15.87 -20.37 12.06
C GLN A 496 -15.28 -19.02 12.45
N GLY A 497 -15.76 -18.40 13.54
CA GLY A 497 -15.21 -17.14 14.04
C GLY A 497 -13.76 -17.25 14.53
N LEU A 498 -13.38 -18.36 15.18
CA LEU A 498 -12.01 -18.60 15.66
C LEU A 498 -11.04 -18.79 14.49
N ILE A 499 -11.39 -19.66 13.54
CA ILE A 499 -10.59 -19.91 12.34
C ILE A 499 -10.47 -18.62 11.53
N PHE A 500 -11.54 -17.83 11.45
CA PHE A 500 -11.52 -16.51 10.83
C PHE A 500 -10.45 -15.60 11.48
N VAL A 501 -10.49 -15.45 12.81
CA VAL A 501 -9.52 -14.61 13.56
C VAL A 501 -8.09 -15.13 13.35
N LEU A 502 -7.89 -16.44 13.45
CA LEU A 502 -6.59 -17.07 13.26
C LEU A 502 -6.06 -16.87 11.83
N CYS A 503 -6.88 -17.06 10.80
CA CYS A 503 -6.48 -16.87 9.41
C CYS A 503 -6.10 -15.41 9.12
N VAL A 504 -6.87 -14.45 9.64
CA VAL A 504 -6.59 -13.01 9.49
C VAL A 504 -5.29 -12.62 10.20
N LEU A 505 -5.00 -13.21 11.37
CA LEU A 505 -3.78 -12.91 12.12
C LEU A 505 -2.53 -13.63 11.56
N ALA A 506 -2.67 -14.87 11.08
CA ALA A 506 -1.57 -15.73 10.66
C ALA A 506 -1.20 -15.58 9.17
N PHE A 507 -2.17 -15.47 8.25
CA PHE A 507 -1.94 -15.52 6.81
C PHE A 507 -2.17 -14.16 6.14
N ARG A 508 -1.22 -13.23 6.29
CA ARG A 508 -1.32 -11.89 5.66
C ARG A 508 -1.37 -11.90 4.13
N ARG A 509 -0.93 -13.00 3.48
CA ARG A 509 -0.93 -13.19 2.01
C ARG A 509 -1.93 -14.25 1.51
N GLY A 510 -2.71 -14.87 2.41
CA GLY A 510 -3.60 -16.01 2.08
C GLY A 510 -2.85 -17.32 1.75
N ILE A 511 -3.62 -18.40 1.54
CA ILE A 511 -3.12 -19.75 1.27
C ILE A 511 -2.38 -19.83 -0.07
N ALA A 512 -2.89 -19.17 -1.12
CA ALA A 512 -2.25 -19.15 -2.43
C ALA A 512 -0.87 -18.47 -2.41
N GLY A 513 -0.70 -17.40 -1.62
CA GLY A 513 0.59 -16.74 -1.45
C GLY A 513 1.62 -17.61 -0.72
N ALA A 514 1.18 -18.39 0.28
CA ALA A 514 2.05 -19.35 0.96
C ALA A 514 2.44 -20.53 0.05
N LEU A 515 1.51 -21.02 -0.78
CA LEU A 515 1.76 -22.08 -1.74
C LEU A 515 2.68 -21.63 -2.88
N SER A 516 2.56 -20.39 -3.39
CA SER A 516 3.47 -19.89 -4.42
C SER A 516 4.92 -19.82 -3.94
N ASP A 517 5.15 -19.49 -2.66
CA ASP A 517 6.48 -19.45 -2.05
C ASP A 517 7.08 -20.85 -1.91
N ILE A 518 6.25 -21.88 -1.72
CA ILE A 518 6.67 -23.29 -1.64
C ILE A 518 6.90 -23.87 -3.04
N VAL A 519 5.96 -23.66 -3.98
CA VAL A 519 6.04 -24.15 -5.36
C VAL A 519 7.20 -23.50 -6.12
N GLY A 520 7.47 -22.21 -5.89
CA GLY A 520 8.64 -21.51 -6.44
C GLY A 520 9.99 -22.06 -5.94
N LYS A 521 10.02 -22.68 -4.75
CA LYS A 521 11.18 -23.41 -4.23
C LYS A 521 11.33 -24.80 -4.85
N VAL A 522 10.22 -25.47 -5.18
CA VAL A 522 10.21 -26.84 -5.71
C VAL A 522 10.45 -26.89 -7.23
N PHE A 523 9.92 -25.94 -8.00
CA PHE A 523 10.05 -25.91 -9.47
C PHE A 523 11.34 -25.25 -9.99
N LYS A 524 12.19 -24.71 -9.13
CA LYS A 524 13.56 -24.24 -9.47
C LYS A 524 14.61 -25.36 -9.46
N MET A 525 14.18 -26.62 -9.49
CA MET A 525 15.08 -27.78 -9.46
C MET A 525 15.23 -28.34 -10.89
N ASP A 526 16.03 -27.66 -11.71
CA ASP A 526 16.57 -28.26 -12.94
C ASP A 526 17.62 -29.31 -12.55
N VAL A 527 17.40 -30.54 -12.99
CA VAL A 527 18.27 -31.68 -12.75
C VAL A 527 19.55 -31.53 -13.59
N VAL A 528 20.61 -31.03 -12.96
CA VAL A 528 21.99 -31.24 -13.42
C VAL A 528 22.64 -32.21 -12.43
N ILE A 529 23.00 -33.40 -12.92
CA ILE A 529 23.79 -34.37 -12.16
C ILE A 529 25.21 -33.82 -12.06
N THR A 530 25.49 -33.08 -10.98
CA THR A 530 26.85 -32.76 -10.55
C THR A 530 27.04 -33.36 -9.17
N LEU A 531 28.07 -34.21 -9.05
CA LEU A 531 28.58 -34.75 -7.79
C LEU A 531 28.52 -33.68 -6.69
N LYS A 532 27.81 -33.96 -5.59
CA LYS A 532 27.68 -33.09 -4.41
C LYS A 532 29.04 -32.47 -4.06
N PRO A 533 29.25 -31.15 -4.27
CA PRO A 533 30.17 -30.40 -3.44
C PRO A 533 29.42 -30.04 -2.16
N THR A 534 30.17 -29.95 -1.08
CA THR A 534 29.82 -29.38 0.22
C THR A 534 28.75 -28.29 0.15
N GLU A 535 27.76 -28.33 1.05
CA GLU A 535 26.69 -27.32 1.16
C GLU A 535 27.24 -25.90 0.97
N PRO A 536 26.72 -25.10 0.02
CA PRO A 536 27.13 -23.72 -0.08
C PRO A 536 26.60 -23.00 1.16
N ALA A 537 27.55 -22.47 1.95
CA ALA A 537 27.28 -21.53 3.03
C ALA A 537 26.26 -20.47 2.57
N GLN A 538 25.32 -20.12 3.46
CA GLN A 538 24.28 -19.09 3.25
C GLN A 538 24.78 -17.97 2.31
N SER A 539 24.03 -17.62 1.26
CA SER A 539 24.40 -16.47 0.41
C SER A 539 24.46 -15.19 1.26
N VAL A 540 25.51 -14.40 1.11
CA VAL A 540 25.69 -13.10 1.78
C VAL A 540 24.79 -12.07 1.08
N LYS A 541 24.04 -11.26 1.83
CA LYS A 541 23.02 -10.37 1.26
C LYS A 541 23.32 -8.91 1.55
N LEU A 542 23.31 -8.08 0.53
CA LEU A 542 23.41 -6.62 0.64
C LEU A 542 22.06 -6.02 0.24
N ALA A 543 21.52 -5.09 1.01
CA ALA A 543 20.31 -4.36 0.64
C ALA A 543 20.67 -2.94 0.19
N MET A 544 20.24 -2.53 -1.00
CA MET A 544 20.38 -1.16 -1.48
C MET A 544 19.01 -0.47 -1.43
N ILE A 545 18.87 0.53 -0.56
CA ILE A 545 17.68 1.38 -0.49
C ILE A 545 17.98 2.63 -1.32
N THR A 546 17.29 2.83 -2.44
CA THR A 546 17.63 3.90 -3.39
C THR A 546 16.44 4.30 -4.25
N SER A 547 16.47 5.50 -4.82
CA SER A 547 15.41 5.99 -5.70
C SER A 547 15.56 5.39 -7.09
N THR A 548 14.77 4.38 -7.42
CA THR A 548 14.71 3.80 -8.78
C THR A 548 13.56 4.37 -9.60
N THR A 549 12.63 5.04 -8.95
CA THR A 549 11.55 5.83 -9.57
C THR A 549 11.57 7.28 -9.08
N GLY A 550 10.84 8.17 -9.75
CA GLY A 550 10.75 9.58 -9.40
C GLY A 550 11.89 10.45 -9.96
N PRO A 551 11.97 11.74 -9.55
CA PRO A 551 12.91 12.72 -10.12
C PRO A 551 14.38 12.40 -9.83
N LEU A 552 14.67 11.59 -8.81
CA LEU A 552 16.02 11.16 -8.43
C LEU A 552 16.42 9.81 -9.05
N ALA A 553 15.58 9.21 -9.89
CA ALA A 553 15.80 7.89 -10.49
C ALA A 553 17.09 7.79 -11.31
N LEU A 554 17.52 8.90 -11.93
CA LEU A 554 18.76 8.95 -12.71
C LEU A 554 19.98 8.55 -11.86
N TYR A 555 20.04 9.08 -10.64
CA TYR A 555 21.14 8.84 -9.71
C TYR A 555 21.07 7.45 -9.07
N GLY A 556 19.87 7.03 -8.68
CA GLY A 556 19.70 5.69 -8.10
C GLY A 556 19.98 4.58 -9.11
N ALA A 557 19.57 4.74 -10.38
CA ALA A 557 19.88 3.80 -11.44
C ALA A 557 21.39 3.66 -11.69
N ALA A 558 22.12 4.78 -11.73
CA ALA A 558 23.57 4.75 -11.89
C ALA A 558 24.27 4.05 -10.70
N GLY A 559 23.82 4.35 -9.47
CA GLY A 559 24.32 3.69 -8.26
C GLY A 559 24.04 2.18 -8.23
N VAL A 560 22.85 1.74 -8.66
CA VAL A 560 22.49 0.31 -8.73
C VAL A 560 23.43 -0.44 -9.66
N GLU A 561 23.73 0.10 -10.84
CA GLU A 561 24.64 -0.55 -11.78
C GLU A 561 26.08 -0.58 -11.26
N GLY A 562 26.55 0.48 -10.59
CA GLY A 562 27.84 0.49 -9.91
C GLY A 562 27.96 -0.61 -8.83
N ALA A 563 26.94 -0.75 -7.99
CA ALA A 563 26.89 -1.79 -6.95
C ALA A 563 26.81 -3.21 -7.55
N LYS A 564 26.06 -3.41 -8.64
CA LYS A 564 26.00 -4.69 -9.35
C LYS A 564 27.37 -5.11 -9.89
N ILE A 565 28.10 -4.17 -10.49
CA ILE A 565 29.45 -4.43 -11.02
C ILE A 565 30.40 -4.84 -9.88
N ALA A 566 30.36 -4.14 -8.73
CA ALA A 566 31.17 -4.52 -7.57
C ALA A 566 30.83 -5.93 -7.05
N VAL A 567 29.53 -6.25 -6.92
CA VAL A 567 29.08 -7.58 -6.49
C VAL A 567 29.49 -8.67 -7.49
N ALA A 568 29.39 -8.40 -8.79
CA ALA A 568 29.83 -9.32 -9.84
C ALA A 568 31.34 -9.57 -9.76
N GLU A 569 32.15 -8.52 -9.61
CA GLU A 569 33.60 -8.64 -9.48
C GLU A 569 34.00 -9.45 -8.23
N LEU A 570 33.36 -9.20 -7.09
CA LEU A 570 33.60 -9.98 -5.87
C LEU A 570 33.23 -11.45 -6.05
N ASN A 571 32.10 -11.74 -6.70
CA ASN A 571 31.65 -13.12 -6.95
C ASN A 571 32.54 -13.86 -7.95
N GLU A 572 32.99 -13.20 -9.02
CA GLU A 572 33.97 -13.75 -9.98
C GLU A 572 35.29 -14.13 -9.28
N ASN A 573 35.67 -13.39 -8.25
CA ASN A 573 36.85 -13.65 -7.42
C ASN A 573 36.61 -14.65 -6.25
N GLY A 574 35.54 -15.43 -6.30
CA GLY A 574 35.24 -16.46 -5.29
C GLY A 574 34.41 -15.96 -4.09
N GLY A 575 33.84 -14.76 -4.19
CA GLY A 575 33.03 -14.13 -3.14
C GLY A 575 33.88 -13.51 -2.02
N VAL A 576 33.21 -13.14 -0.92
CA VAL A 576 33.89 -12.64 0.28
C VAL A 576 33.96 -13.78 1.28
N LEU A 577 35.15 -14.08 1.81
CA LEU A 577 35.38 -15.24 2.69
C LEU A 577 34.83 -16.56 2.12
N GLY A 578 34.90 -16.75 0.79
CA GLY A 578 34.41 -17.94 0.09
C GLY A 578 32.88 -18.01 -0.09
N ARG A 579 32.15 -16.93 0.22
CA ARG A 579 30.68 -16.86 0.10
C ARG A 579 30.25 -15.86 -0.97
N GLY A 580 29.37 -16.30 -1.87
CA GLY A 580 28.77 -15.44 -2.90
C GLY A 580 27.82 -14.39 -2.32
N LEU A 581 27.81 -13.22 -2.95
CA LEU A 581 27.05 -12.04 -2.58
C LEU A 581 25.82 -11.87 -3.48
N ASN A 582 24.73 -11.41 -2.88
CA ASN A 582 23.49 -11.06 -3.58
C ASN A 582 23.05 -9.63 -3.22
N LEU A 583 22.79 -8.80 -4.23
CA LEU A 583 22.32 -7.43 -4.08
C LEU A 583 20.80 -7.35 -4.20
N ILE A 584 20.15 -6.81 -3.18
CA ILE A 584 18.69 -6.64 -3.10
C ILE A 584 18.38 -5.16 -3.19
N VAL A 585 17.79 -4.72 -4.30
CA VAL A 585 17.43 -3.31 -4.50
C VAL A 585 15.99 -3.08 -4.06
N ARG A 586 15.77 -2.03 -3.27
CA ARG A 586 14.43 -1.57 -2.83
C ARG A 586 14.25 -0.11 -3.20
N ASP A 587 13.11 0.18 -3.81
CA ASP A 587 12.77 1.53 -4.26
C ASP A 587 12.27 2.38 -3.09
N ASP A 588 12.94 3.49 -2.80
CA ASP A 588 12.50 4.46 -1.78
C ASP A 588 11.53 5.53 -2.32
N GLU A 589 11.25 5.53 -3.63
CA GLU A 589 10.38 6.49 -4.32
C GLU A 589 10.75 7.98 -4.09
N GLY A 590 11.97 8.25 -3.60
CA GLY A 590 12.41 9.59 -3.21
C GLY A 590 11.75 10.12 -1.93
N SER A 591 11.19 9.27 -1.07
CA SER A 591 10.46 9.67 0.14
C SER A 591 11.07 9.07 1.41
N ALA A 592 11.32 9.92 2.42
CA ALA A 592 11.84 9.49 3.72
C ALA A 592 10.96 8.43 4.41
N GLN A 593 9.64 8.52 4.25
CA GLN A 593 8.70 7.54 4.82
C GLN A 593 8.83 6.19 4.13
N THR A 594 8.85 6.17 2.79
CA THR A 594 8.97 4.94 2.00
C THR A 594 10.33 4.30 2.22
N GLY A 595 11.43 5.07 2.15
CA GLY A 595 12.78 4.57 2.42
C GLY A 595 12.94 3.92 3.80
N ALA A 596 12.41 4.54 4.86
CA ALA A 596 12.44 3.93 6.20
C ALA A 596 11.54 2.67 6.31
N SER A 597 10.46 2.60 5.54
CA SER A 597 9.62 1.39 5.47
C SER A 597 10.35 0.26 4.77
N GLN A 598 10.94 0.54 3.59
CA GLN A 598 11.70 -0.42 2.79
C GLN A 598 12.94 -0.91 3.52
N ALA A 599 13.67 -0.04 4.24
CA ALA A 599 14.79 -0.45 5.08
C ALA A 599 14.33 -1.44 6.18
N ARG A 600 13.28 -1.11 6.93
CA ARG A 600 12.75 -2.02 7.98
C ARG A 600 12.20 -3.32 7.39
N GLU A 601 11.67 -3.28 6.19
CA GLU A 601 11.21 -4.49 5.49
C GLU A 601 12.37 -5.35 5.02
N ALA A 602 13.39 -4.76 4.39
CA ALA A 602 14.60 -5.45 3.99
C ALA A 602 15.29 -6.11 5.20
N ILE A 603 15.44 -5.38 6.31
CA ILE A 603 16.04 -5.92 7.54
C ILE A 603 15.25 -7.12 8.06
N ARG A 604 13.92 -7.04 8.05
CA ARG A 604 13.04 -8.08 8.59
C ARG A 604 12.92 -9.30 7.68
N ILE A 605 12.89 -9.11 6.36
CA ILE A 605 12.60 -10.18 5.39
C ILE A 605 13.88 -10.76 4.83
N ASP A 606 14.80 -9.89 4.41
CA ASP A 606 15.99 -10.28 3.68
C ASP A 606 17.17 -10.55 4.62
N GLU A 607 17.16 -9.96 5.82
CA GLU A 607 18.25 -10.05 6.82
C GLU A 607 19.63 -9.72 6.19
N PRO A 608 19.79 -8.50 5.63
CA PRO A 608 21.01 -8.14 4.92
C PRO A 608 22.16 -7.90 5.90
N ASN A 609 23.38 -8.23 5.47
CA ASN A 609 24.62 -7.98 6.21
C ASN A 609 24.98 -6.47 6.25
N MET A 610 24.52 -5.70 5.28
CA MET A 610 24.61 -4.25 5.27
C MET A 610 23.50 -3.63 4.42
N ILE A 611 23.24 -2.35 4.69
CA ILE A 611 22.44 -1.47 3.84
C ILE A 611 23.36 -0.49 3.13
N LEU A 612 23.12 -0.31 1.83
CA LEU A 612 23.73 0.67 0.95
C LEU A 612 22.68 1.73 0.59
N GLY A 613 23.08 3.01 0.57
CA GLY A 613 22.24 4.12 0.11
C GLY A 613 21.80 5.04 1.24
N PRO A 614 20.85 5.96 0.99
CA PRO A 614 20.13 6.25 -0.25
C PRO A 614 20.70 7.45 -1.03
N VAL A 615 19.97 7.91 -2.06
CA VAL A 615 20.30 9.11 -2.87
C VAL A 615 20.03 10.41 -2.11
N SER A 616 18.87 10.52 -1.47
CA SER A 616 18.44 11.76 -0.82
C SER A 616 18.83 11.84 0.66
N SER A 617 19.23 13.04 1.10
CA SER A 617 19.67 13.30 2.48
C SER A 617 18.57 13.11 3.54
N ASP A 618 17.32 13.45 3.24
CA ASP A 618 16.18 13.21 4.13
C ASP A 618 15.84 11.72 4.26
N VAL A 619 15.95 10.97 3.16
CA VAL A 619 15.81 9.52 3.16
C VAL A 619 16.95 8.88 3.96
N LEU A 620 18.18 9.38 3.86
CA LEU A 620 19.32 8.88 4.64
C LEU A 620 19.05 8.98 6.14
N LEU A 621 18.57 10.13 6.61
CA LEU A 621 18.24 10.31 8.04
C LEU A 621 17.15 9.32 8.51
N ALA A 622 16.21 8.98 7.64
CA ALA A 622 15.13 8.05 7.95
C ALA A 622 15.56 6.58 7.93
N VAL A 623 16.37 6.18 6.93
CA VAL A 623 16.97 4.83 6.82
C VAL A 623 17.97 4.61 7.95
N SER A 624 18.78 5.61 8.29
CA SER A 624 19.68 5.62 9.44
C SER A 624 18.94 5.35 10.75
N GLY A 625 17.78 5.96 10.96
CA GLY A 625 16.93 5.66 12.12
C GLY A 625 16.56 4.17 12.21
N ALA A 626 16.17 3.55 11.09
CA ALA A 626 15.85 2.12 11.04
C ALA A 626 17.09 1.23 11.27
N ALA A 627 18.24 1.60 10.69
CA ALA A 627 19.51 0.91 10.88
C ALA A 627 19.98 0.95 12.34
N LYS A 628 19.82 2.11 13.01
CA LYS A 628 20.12 2.29 14.44
C LYS A 628 19.27 1.39 15.34
N GLU A 629 17.95 1.34 15.09
CA GLU A 629 17.00 0.50 15.86
C GLU A 629 17.35 -0.99 15.81
N THR A 630 17.96 -1.43 14.71
CA THR A 630 18.16 -2.85 14.39
C THR A 630 19.63 -3.27 14.42
N ARG A 631 20.55 -2.35 14.71
CA ARG A 631 22.01 -2.58 14.68
C ARG A 631 22.52 -3.09 13.33
N THR A 632 21.86 -2.68 12.24
CA THR A 632 22.27 -3.04 10.88
C THR A 632 23.25 -2.00 10.35
N LEU A 633 24.38 -2.42 9.80
CA LEU A 633 25.36 -1.52 9.18
C LEU A 633 24.74 -0.79 7.98
N LEU A 634 24.92 0.53 7.91
CA LEU A 634 24.50 1.41 6.83
C LEU A 634 25.72 2.17 6.28
N ILE A 635 25.99 2.04 4.98
CA ILE A 635 27.00 2.83 4.27
C ILE A 635 26.31 3.75 3.26
N SER A 636 26.39 5.06 3.50
CA SER A 636 25.93 6.06 2.55
C SER A 636 26.92 6.22 1.41
N HIS A 637 26.43 6.12 0.17
CA HIS A 637 27.22 6.29 -1.05
C HIS A 637 26.75 7.44 -1.94
N THR A 638 25.69 8.16 -1.58
CA THR A 638 25.18 9.29 -2.37
C THR A 638 24.65 10.41 -1.49
N ALA A 639 23.73 10.13 -0.57
CA ALA A 639 23.29 11.14 0.38
C ALA A 639 24.45 11.62 1.27
N ASN A 640 24.59 12.92 1.46
CA ASN A 640 25.78 13.50 2.09
C ASN A 640 25.51 14.51 3.22
N THR A 641 24.28 14.57 3.73
CA THR A 641 24.00 15.41 4.90
C THR A 641 24.89 15.01 6.09
N GLU A 642 25.67 15.97 6.59
CA GLU A 642 26.56 15.73 7.71
C GLU A 642 25.81 15.42 9.01
N ARG A 643 24.53 15.82 9.12
CA ARG A 643 23.69 15.56 10.29
C ARG A 643 23.53 14.08 10.59
N ALA A 644 23.59 13.24 9.56
CA ALA A 644 23.52 11.79 9.70
C ALA A 644 24.72 11.21 10.48
N LEU A 645 25.87 11.88 10.43
CA LEU A 645 27.11 11.48 11.11
C LEU A 645 27.40 12.30 12.36
N LEU A 646 26.80 13.49 12.48
CA LEU A 646 26.94 14.40 13.62
C LEU A 646 25.78 14.23 14.61
N GLU A 647 24.76 15.10 14.58
CA GLU A 647 23.71 15.16 15.62
C GLU A 647 22.85 13.89 15.65
N ARG A 648 22.71 13.18 14.53
CA ARG A 648 22.03 11.88 14.45
C ARG A 648 22.99 10.70 14.30
N GLY A 649 24.29 10.96 14.43
CA GLY A 649 25.34 9.96 14.34
C GLY A 649 25.13 8.79 15.30
N HIS A 650 25.44 7.59 14.82
CA HIS A 650 25.42 6.37 15.62
C HIS A 650 26.47 5.38 15.14
N ARG A 651 26.66 4.29 15.88
CA ARG A 651 27.73 3.31 15.63
C ARG A 651 27.63 2.63 14.25
N TYR A 652 26.42 2.36 13.77
CA TYR A 652 26.20 1.61 12.52
C TYR A 652 26.10 2.44 11.23
N ILE A 653 26.37 3.75 11.23
CA ILE A 653 26.33 4.57 10.01
C ILE A 653 27.73 5.02 9.61
N PHE A 654 28.06 4.88 8.32
CA PHE A 654 29.31 5.29 7.71
C PHE A 654 29.03 6.03 6.39
N SER A 655 29.92 6.93 5.98
CA SER A 655 29.83 7.61 4.70
C SER A 655 31.12 7.47 3.89
N VAL A 656 30.98 7.08 2.62
CA VAL A 656 32.08 7.00 1.65
C VAL A 656 32.06 8.16 0.63
N VAL A 657 31.26 9.19 0.90
CA VAL A 657 31.13 10.41 0.09
C VAL A 657 31.44 11.67 0.92
N PRO A 658 31.95 12.75 0.31
CA PRO A 658 32.19 14.00 1.02
C PRO A 658 30.88 14.57 1.56
N SER A 659 30.87 15.02 2.81
CA SER A 659 29.69 15.63 3.43
C SER A 659 29.35 17.00 2.81
N THR A 660 28.15 17.52 3.09
CA THR A 660 27.74 18.88 2.71
C THR A 660 28.77 19.93 3.11
N PHE A 661 29.36 19.79 4.30
CA PHE A 661 30.42 20.67 4.78
C PHE A 661 31.71 20.54 3.97
N MET A 662 32.13 19.31 3.67
CA MET A 662 33.36 19.04 2.93
C MET A 662 33.27 19.57 1.50
N GLU A 663 32.17 19.32 0.79
CA GLU A 663 31.99 19.80 -0.59
C GLU A 663 31.91 21.32 -0.67
N GLY A 664 31.13 21.95 0.22
CA GLY A 664 31.05 23.41 0.28
C GLY A 664 32.40 24.03 0.61
N SER A 665 33.12 23.46 1.59
CA SER A 665 34.47 23.90 1.96
C SER A 665 35.48 23.69 0.83
N ALA A 666 35.41 22.58 0.10
CA ALA A 666 36.28 22.34 -1.05
C ALA A 666 36.11 23.41 -2.13
N MET A 667 34.86 23.75 -2.46
CA MET A 667 34.58 24.83 -3.40
C MET A 667 34.97 26.21 -2.84
N GLY A 668 34.76 26.45 -1.55
CA GLY A 668 35.17 27.70 -0.89
C GLY A 668 36.68 27.91 -0.93
N ALA A 669 37.45 26.86 -0.64
CA ALA A 669 38.92 26.87 -0.70
C ALA A 669 39.43 27.08 -2.14
N TYR A 670 38.81 26.42 -3.12
CA TYR A 670 39.17 26.60 -4.51
C TYR A 670 38.84 28.01 -5.04
N MET A 671 37.64 28.52 -4.73
CA MET A 671 37.20 29.87 -5.12
C MET A 671 38.00 30.99 -4.45
N ALA A 672 38.44 30.80 -3.19
CA ALA A 672 39.25 31.79 -2.48
C ALA A 672 40.58 32.13 -3.18
N ARG A 673 41.09 31.21 -4.01
CA ARG A 673 42.34 31.37 -4.77
C ARG A 673 42.12 31.98 -6.16
N GLN A 674 40.87 32.17 -6.56
CA GLN A 674 40.49 32.78 -7.83
C GLN A 674 40.51 34.31 -7.75
N PRO A 675 40.59 35.03 -8.88
CA PRO A 675 40.65 36.50 -8.87
C PRO A 675 39.31 37.19 -8.53
N TYR A 676 38.24 36.44 -8.21
CA TYR A 676 36.90 36.98 -7.97
C TYR A 676 36.72 37.40 -6.50
N ARG A 677 35.97 38.49 -6.27
CA ARG A 677 35.74 39.05 -4.92
C ARG A 677 34.27 39.05 -4.52
N ARG A 678 33.36 39.30 -5.47
CA ARG A 678 31.92 39.41 -5.22
C ARG A 678 31.18 38.16 -5.70
N TYR A 679 30.59 37.41 -4.79
CA TYR A 679 29.96 36.13 -5.07
C TYR A 679 28.44 36.17 -4.87
N VAL A 680 27.70 35.47 -5.72
CA VAL A 680 26.30 35.12 -5.47
C VAL A 680 26.20 33.61 -5.26
N ILE A 681 25.40 33.20 -4.29
CA ILE A 681 25.08 31.78 -4.08
C ILE A 681 23.72 31.49 -4.69
N LEU A 682 23.62 30.42 -5.48
CA LEU A 682 22.38 29.91 -6.05
C LEU A 682 22.16 28.46 -5.58
N GLY A 683 21.03 28.20 -4.92
CA GLY A 683 20.76 26.85 -4.42
C GLY A 683 19.28 26.48 -4.33
N PRO A 684 18.99 25.21 -4.06
CA PRO A 684 17.62 24.77 -3.79
C PRO A 684 17.22 25.11 -2.35
N ASP A 685 15.99 25.55 -2.13
CA ASP A 685 15.47 26.02 -0.84
C ASP A 685 15.10 24.85 0.10
N TYR A 686 16.12 24.10 0.51
CA TYR A 686 16.01 23.08 1.55
C TYR A 686 17.39 22.81 2.19
N GLU A 687 17.42 21.98 3.22
CA GLU A 687 18.57 21.79 4.11
C GLU A 687 19.92 21.58 3.40
N PHE A 688 20.00 20.69 2.40
CA PHE A 688 21.24 20.44 1.65
C PHE A 688 21.80 21.72 1.01
N GLY A 689 20.92 22.50 0.36
CA GLY A 689 21.29 23.73 -0.33
C GLY A 689 21.87 24.76 0.63
N HIS A 690 21.22 24.94 1.79
CA HIS A 690 21.65 25.87 2.83
C HIS A 690 22.96 25.44 3.52
N LEU A 691 23.08 24.17 3.93
CA LEU A 691 24.26 23.70 4.65
C LEU A 691 25.54 23.77 3.81
N GLN A 692 25.46 23.39 2.53
CA GLN A 692 26.63 23.45 1.66
C GLN A 692 26.99 24.91 1.30
N ALA A 693 26.00 25.79 1.14
CA ALA A 693 26.21 27.22 0.95
C ALA A 693 26.90 27.88 2.15
N ASP A 694 26.49 27.55 3.37
CA ASP A 694 27.10 28.07 4.59
C ASP A 694 28.55 27.60 4.75
N ALA A 695 28.84 26.32 4.42
CA ALA A 695 30.20 25.78 4.43
C ALA A 695 31.10 26.45 3.38
N PHE A 696 30.56 26.70 2.18
CA PHE A 696 31.23 27.46 1.13
C PHE A 696 31.61 28.87 1.60
N GLU A 697 30.64 29.64 2.10
CA GLU A 697 30.88 31.01 2.53
C GLU A 697 31.85 31.07 3.72
N ARG A 698 31.71 30.15 4.68
CA ARG A 698 32.60 30.02 5.83
C ARG A 698 34.05 29.81 5.38
N ARG A 699 34.29 28.87 4.47
CA ARG A 699 35.65 28.56 4.02
C ARG A 699 36.21 29.66 3.12
N LEU A 700 35.37 30.24 2.25
CA LEU A 700 35.75 31.37 1.39
C LEU A 700 36.25 32.55 2.20
N LYS A 701 35.51 32.96 3.25
CA LYS A 701 35.91 34.08 4.14
C LYS A 701 37.16 33.76 4.96
N ALA A 702 37.32 32.51 5.37
CA ALA A 702 38.49 32.10 6.15
C ALA A 702 39.79 32.16 5.33
N GLU A 703 39.77 31.79 4.05
CA GLU A 703 40.95 31.84 3.18
C GLU A 703 41.15 33.20 2.51
N SER A 704 40.07 33.93 2.23
CA SER A 704 40.14 35.26 1.63
C SER A 704 39.09 36.21 2.26
N PRO A 705 39.47 36.95 3.33
CA PRO A 705 38.56 37.90 3.98
C PRO A 705 38.07 39.05 3.08
N ALA A 706 38.73 39.27 1.94
CA ALA A 706 38.35 40.26 0.94
C ALA A 706 37.19 39.80 0.04
N CYS A 707 36.79 38.52 0.10
CA CYS A 707 35.68 37.98 -0.65
C CYS A 707 34.36 38.17 0.12
N GLU A 708 33.31 38.56 -0.60
CA GLU A 708 31.98 38.84 -0.05
C GLU A 708 30.89 38.10 -0.82
N VAL A 709 29.95 37.48 -0.10
CA VAL A 709 28.71 36.95 -0.67
C VAL A 709 27.68 38.07 -0.66
N ILE A 710 27.41 38.65 -1.83
CA ILE A 710 26.57 39.85 -1.97
C ILE A 710 25.08 39.53 -2.05
N SER A 711 24.71 38.30 -2.40
CA SER A 711 23.32 37.83 -2.42
C SER A 711 23.25 36.31 -2.39
N ARG A 712 22.13 35.79 -1.88
CA ARG A 712 21.77 34.37 -1.91
C ARG A 712 20.42 34.23 -2.60
N VAL A 713 20.35 33.37 -3.62
CA VAL A 713 19.17 33.11 -4.45
C VAL A 713 18.74 31.67 -4.25
N TRP A 714 17.49 31.49 -3.86
CA TRP A 714 16.92 30.19 -3.52
C TRP A 714 15.82 29.82 -4.50
N THR A 715 15.93 28.63 -5.08
CA THR A 715 14.97 28.07 -6.02
C THR A 715 14.12 27.01 -5.33
N ARG A 716 12.88 26.82 -5.79
CA ARG A 716 12.09 25.69 -5.29
C ARG A 716 12.54 24.40 -5.98
N PRO A 717 12.71 23.28 -5.26
CA PRO A 717 13.00 22.00 -5.91
C PRO A 717 11.94 21.64 -6.97
N GLY A 718 12.39 21.28 -8.18
CA GLY A 718 11.52 20.99 -9.32
C GLY A 718 10.89 22.22 -9.99
N GLU A 719 11.40 23.42 -9.72
CA GLU A 719 11.01 24.65 -10.42
C GLU A 719 11.32 24.54 -11.93
N THR A 720 10.46 25.11 -12.77
CA THR A 720 10.55 24.97 -14.24
C THR A 720 10.91 26.27 -14.95
N ASP A 721 10.79 27.41 -14.27
CA ASP A 721 11.15 28.73 -14.79
C ASP A 721 12.14 29.39 -13.83
N TYR A 722 13.33 29.67 -14.34
CA TYR A 722 14.43 30.27 -13.59
C TYR A 722 14.71 31.71 -14.03
N SER A 723 13.89 32.30 -14.90
CA SER A 723 14.13 33.62 -15.50
C SER A 723 14.30 34.72 -14.44
N SER A 724 13.42 34.76 -13.43
CA SER A 724 13.51 35.74 -12.34
C SER A 724 14.78 35.57 -11.49
N HIS A 725 15.23 34.33 -11.30
CA HIS A 725 16.46 34.03 -10.57
C HIS A 725 17.69 34.49 -11.35
N ILE A 726 17.69 34.26 -12.66
CA ILE A 726 18.73 34.73 -13.59
C ILE A 726 18.82 36.27 -13.56
N ASP A 727 17.68 36.97 -13.64
CA ASP A 727 17.61 38.43 -13.59
C ASP A 727 18.08 38.99 -12.24
N ALA A 728 17.72 38.33 -11.14
CA ALA A 728 18.17 38.71 -9.79
C ALA A 728 19.70 38.61 -9.66
N ILE A 729 20.30 37.51 -10.17
CA ILE A 729 21.75 37.32 -10.15
C ILE A 729 22.44 38.39 -11.02
N ARG A 730 21.93 38.67 -12.22
CA ARG A 730 22.47 39.71 -13.12
C ARG A 730 22.41 41.09 -12.48
N SER A 731 21.31 41.42 -11.83
CA SER A 731 21.10 42.72 -11.19
C SER A 731 22.08 42.97 -10.03
N ALA A 732 22.50 41.91 -9.33
CA ALA A 732 23.50 41.98 -8.25
C ALA A 732 24.93 42.26 -8.77
N ARG A 733 25.19 42.02 -10.07
CA ARG A 733 26.51 42.14 -10.72
C ARG A 733 27.64 41.43 -9.96
N PRO A 734 27.56 40.11 -9.71
CA PRO A 734 28.66 39.35 -9.12
C PRO A 734 29.86 39.20 -10.08
N ASP A 735 31.02 38.92 -9.52
CA ASP A 735 32.21 38.47 -10.25
C ASP A 735 32.11 36.97 -10.57
N ALA A 736 31.53 36.19 -9.65
CA ALA A 736 31.32 34.76 -9.79
C ALA A 736 30.05 34.27 -9.06
N VAL A 737 29.51 33.15 -9.51
CA VAL A 737 28.34 32.49 -8.92
C VAL A 737 28.75 31.10 -8.46
N TYR A 738 28.46 30.78 -7.19
CA TYR A 738 28.52 29.43 -6.68
C TYR A 738 27.11 28.84 -6.69
N CYS A 739 26.92 27.74 -7.41
CA CYS A 739 25.64 27.08 -7.56
C CYS A 739 25.71 25.65 -7.04
N ASN A 740 24.79 25.28 -6.16
CA ASN A 740 24.61 23.91 -5.70
C ASN A 740 23.26 23.30 -6.08
N LEU A 741 22.66 23.80 -7.18
CA LEU A 741 21.65 23.04 -7.88
C LEU A 741 22.27 21.76 -8.46
N TYR A 742 21.45 20.74 -8.61
CA TYR A 742 21.86 19.45 -9.13
C TYR A 742 20.76 18.86 -10.02
N GLY A 743 21.10 17.82 -10.75
CA GLY A 743 20.15 17.01 -11.51
C GLY A 743 19.37 17.80 -12.55
N THR A 744 18.07 17.50 -12.64
CA THR A 744 17.18 18.14 -13.62
C THR A 744 17.07 19.65 -13.44
N ASP A 745 17.16 20.13 -12.20
CA ASP A 745 17.03 21.55 -11.86
C ASP A 745 18.25 22.33 -12.36
N LEU A 746 19.47 21.77 -12.18
CA LEU A 746 20.68 22.34 -12.76
C LEU A 746 20.61 22.35 -14.30
N VAL A 747 20.21 21.23 -14.91
CA VAL A 747 20.10 21.12 -16.38
C VAL A 747 19.11 22.15 -16.94
N ALA A 748 17.95 22.32 -16.29
CA ALA A 748 16.93 23.29 -16.69
C ALA A 748 17.41 24.73 -16.52
N PHE A 749 18.01 25.06 -15.37
CA PHE A 749 18.61 26.38 -15.13
C PHE A 749 19.67 26.70 -16.18
N THR A 750 20.60 25.78 -16.44
CA THR A 750 21.71 25.99 -17.39
C THR A 750 21.22 26.25 -18.81
N ARG A 751 20.20 25.53 -19.30
CA ARG A 751 19.61 25.79 -20.62
C ARG A 751 19.00 27.19 -20.74
N GLN A 752 18.22 27.60 -19.73
CA GLN A 752 17.59 28.92 -19.71
C GLN A 752 18.63 30.03 -19.59
N ALA A 753 19.61 29.86 -18.70
CA ALA A 753 20.71 30.79 -18.52
C ALA A 753 21.54 30.95 -19.81
N LYS A 754 21.86 29.85 -20.50
CA LYS A 754 22.60 29.88 -21.77
C LYS A 754 21.84 30.63 -22.85
N ALA A 755 20.53 30.37 -23.00
CA ALA A 755 19.69 31.05 -23.99
C ALA A 755 19.65 32.58 -23.80
N GLN A 756 19.87 33.06 -22.57
CA GLN A 756 19.90 34.48 -22.25
C GLN A 756 21.31 35.10 -22.30
N GLY A 757 22.36 34.33 -22.66
CA GLY A 757 23.75 34.79 -22.64
C GLY A 757 24.34 34.93 -21.23
N PHE A 758 23.83 34.19 -20.24
CA PHE A 758 24.22 34.34 -18.83
C PHE A 758 25.68 34.00 -18.53
N PHE A 759 26.25 33.05 -19.27
CA PHE A 759 27.63 32.57 -19.06
C PHE A 759 28.69 33.43 -19.76
N GLU A 760 28.30 34.45 -20.52
CA GLU A 760 29.22 35.36 -21.20
C GLU A 760 29.79 36.37 -20.20
N GLY A 761 31.05 36.19 -19.80
CA GLY A 761 31.75 37.11 -18.88
C GLY A 761 31.47 36.90 -17.39
N LEU A 762 30.54 36.01 -17.02
CA LEU A 762 30.26 35.64 -15.64
C LEU A 762 30.77 34.23 -15.33
N ARG A 763 31.54 34.09 -14.26
CA ARG A 763 32.12 32.81 -13.87
C ARG A 763 31.14 32.03 -13.01
N PHE A 764 30.72 30.87 -13.50
CA PHE A 764 29.70 30.04 -12.87
C PHE A 764 30.31 28.72 -12.43
N ALA A 765 30.21 28.41 -11.14
CA ALA A 765 30.68 27.16 -10.55
C ALA A 765 29.49 26.32 -10.10
N ALA A 766 29.36 25.08 -10.58
CA ALA A 766 28.24 24.20 -10.24
C ALA A 766 28.60 22.71 -10.20
N LEU A 767 27.69 21.89 -9.64
CA LEU A 767 27.77 20.43 -9.62
C LEU A 767 27.45 19.84 -11.01
N TYR A 768 28.26 20.18 -12.02
CA TYR A 768 28.16 19.60 -13.35
C TYR A 768 28.78 18.20 -13.36
N ASP A 769 28.08 17.26 -12.74
CA ASP A 769 28.42 15.84 -12.79
C ASP A 769 28.30 15.26 -14.21
N VAL A 770 28.81 14.04 -14.40
CA VAL A 770 28.80 13.37 -15.71
C VAL A 770 27.36 13.24 -16.25
N ASP A 771 26.39 12.94 -15.39
CA ASP A 771 24.99 12.81 -15.76
C ASP A 771 24.40 14.13 -16.29
N ALA A 772 24.64 15.25 -15.61
CA ALA A 772 24.22 16.59 -16.04
C ALA A 772 24.91 17.01 -17.34
N LEU A 773 26.20 16.72 -17.50
CA LEU A 773 26.95 17.03 -18.72
C LEU A 773 26.46 16.22 -19.92
N GLN A 774 26.16 14.93 -19.73
CA GLN A 774 25.52 14.10 -20.76
C GLN A 774 24.12 14.63 -21.11
N ALA A 775 23.34 15.05 -20.12
CA ALA A 775 21.99 15.57 -20.34
C ALA A 775 21.97 16.93 -21.05
N LEU A 776 22.98 17.78 -20.79
CA LEU A 776 23.17 19.06 -21.47
C LEU A 776 23.71 18.88 -22.90
N GLY A 777 24.56 17.88 -23.14
CA GLY A 777 25.24 17.73 -24.42
C GLY A 777 25.94 19.04 -24.81
N ARG A 778 25.78 19.50 -26.05
CA ARG A 778 26.38 20.76 -26.55
C ARG A 778 25.84 22.02 -25.85
N ASP A 779 24.79 21.92 -25.03
CA ASP A 779 24.34 23.01 -24.19
C ASP A 779 25.23 23.24 -22.96
N ALA A 780 26.15 22.32 -22.64
CA ALA A 780 27.07 22.51 -21.52
C ALA A 780 27.85 23.84 -21.64
N PRO A 781 27.96 24.63 -20.55
CA PRO A 781 28.58 25.95 -20.59
C PRO A 781 30.10 25.82 -20.59
N ASP A 782 30.71 26.11 -21.74
CA ASP A 782 32.16 26.10 -21.91
C ASP A 782 32.81 27.15 -20.99
N GLY A 783 33.91 26.78 -20.31
CA GLY A 783 34.61 27.66 -19.37
C GLY A 783 33.94 27.86 -18.01
N ALA A 784 32.79 27.22 -17.74
CA ALA A 784 32.22 27.12 -16.40
C ALA A 784 33.03 26.16 -15.52
N ILE A 785 32.98 26.37 -14.22
CA ILE A 785 33.68 25.55 -13.23
C ILE A 785 32.74 24.43 -12.81
N ALA A 786 33.21 23.20 -12.92
CA ALA A 786 32.49 22.00 -12.51
C ALA A 786 33.13 21.42 -11.26
N TYR A 787 32.31 20.92 -10.33
CA TYR A 787 32.77 20.06 -9.25
C TYR A 787 31.94 18.78 -9.19
N ASP A 788 32.56 17.69 -8.73
CA ASP A 788 31.97 16.35 -8.66
C ASP A 788 32.78 15.48 -7.69
N ARG A 789 32.19 14.38 -7.25
CA ARG A 789 32.75 13.45 -6.25
C ARG A 789 33.59 12.35 -6.86
N GLY A 790 33.33 12.01 -8.12
CA GLY A 790 34.04 10.95 -8.82
C GLY A 790 33.90 11.03 -10.35
N PRO A 791 34.34 12.11 -11.00
CA PRO A 791 34.29 12.23 -12.45
C PRO A 791 35.28 11.24 -13.09
N PHE A 792 34.75 10.17 -13.71
CA PHE A 792 35.55 9.05 -14.21
C PHE A 792 36.69 9.49 -15.14
N HIS A 793 36.45 10.51 -15.98
CA HIS A 793 37.40 11.00 -16.98
C HIS A 793 38.53 11.81 -16.35
N VAL A 794 38.32 12.42 -15.18
CA VAL A 794 39.38 13.05 -14.39
C VAL A 794 40.16 11.98 -13.65
N ILE A 795 39.47 11.05 -12.96
CA ILE A 795 40.11 9.94 -12.23
C ILE A 795 41.02 9.13 -13.15
N ARG A 796 40.54 8.79 -14.35
CA ARG A 796 41.30 8.08 -15.37
C ARG A 796 42.61 8.79 -15.74
N ARG A 797 42.63 10.13 -15.75
CA ARG A 797 43.81 10.94 -16.08
C ARG A 797 44.71 11.20 -14.86
N SER A 798 44.12 11.49 -13.69
CA SER A 798 44.86 11.85 -12.48
C SER A 798 45.41 10.64 -11.72
N THR A 799 44.67 9.53 -11.74
CA THR A 799 44.97 8.30 -10.99
C THR A 799 44.73 7.06 -11.88
N PRO A 800 45.48 6.89 -12.98
CA PRO A 800 45.27 5.80 -13.91
C PRO A 800 45.49 4.45 -13.22
N SER A 801 44.52 3.54 -13.36
CA SER A 801 44.62 2.17 -12.86
C SER A 801 43.91 1.18 -13.78
N PRO A 802 44.35 -0.10 -13.86
CA PRO A 802 43.62 -1.12 -14.61
C PRO A 802 42.18 -1.29 -14.14
N ARG A 803 41.90 -1.04 -12.84
CA ARG A 803 40.56 -1.18 -12.26
C ARG A 803 39.59 -0.12 -12.75
N ILE A 804 40.01 1.15 -12.87
CA ILE A 804 39.11 2.18 -13.40
C ILE A 804 38.80 1.96 -14.88
N GLU A 805 39.77 1.50 -15.69
CA GLU A 805 39.54 1.16 -17.10
C GLU A 805 38.57 -0.02 -17.25
N GLU A 806 38.75 -1.07 -16.45
CA GLU A 806 37.86 -2.23 -16.45
C GLU A 806 36.45 -1.86 -15.97
N PHE A 807 36.34 -1.00 -14.95
CA PHE A 807 35.05 -0.49 -14.48
C PHE A 807 34.32 0.31 -15.58
N ILE A 808 35.02 1.22 -16.26
CA ILE A 808 34.45 1.98 -17.38
C ILE A 808 33.95 1.04 -18.48
N ARG A 809 34.75 0.02 -18.83
CA ARG A 809 34.39 -0.98 -19.84
C ARG A 809 33.14 -1.78 -19.45
N ARG A 810 33.09 -2.29 -18.21
CA ARG A 810 31.93 -3.06 -17.70
C ARG A 810 30.68 -2.20 -17.61
N TYR A 811 30.81 -0.97 -17.13
CA TYR A 811 29.69 -0.03 -17.02
C TYR A 811 29.13 0.35 -18.40
N GLY A 812 30.02 0.64 -19.36
CA GLY A 812 29.64 0.91 -20.74
C GLY A 812 28.95 -0.29 -21.40
N ALA A 813 29.46 -1.51 -21.19
CA ALA A 813 28.83 -2.73 -21.70
C ALA A 813 27.44 -2.99 -21.10
N ALA A 814 27.21 -2.63 -19.83
CA ALA A 814 25.94 -2.84 -19.14
C ALA A 814 24.89 -1.76 -19.47
N THR A 815 25.31 -0.51 -19.68
CA THR A 815 24.40 0.65 -19.72
C THR A 815 24.41 1.43 -21.03
N ASN A 816 25.40 1.22 -21.89
CA ASN A 816 25.70 2.05 -23.06
C ASN A 816 25.88 3.54 -22.72
N LYS A 817 26.34 3.85 -21.50
CA LYS A 817 26.62 5.21 -21.00
C LYS A 817 28.00 5.27 -20.33
N TYR A 818 28.50 6.49 -20.14
CA TYR A 818 29.66 6.72 -19.29
C TYR A 818 29.28 6.59 -17.81
N PRO A 819 30.20 6.09 -16.95
CA PRO A 819 29.93 5.97 -15.52
C PRO A 819 29.87 7.34 -14.85
N SER A 820 28.82 7.57 -14.07
CA SER A 820 28.72 8.74 -13.22
C SER A 820 29.39 8.54 -11.86
N ALA A 821 29.59 9.64 -11.13
CA ALA A 821 30.15 9.60 -9.78
C ALA A 821 29.32 8.71 -8.84
N TRP A 822 28.00 8.65 -9.03
CA TRP A 822 27.08 7.86 -8.20
C TRP A 822 27.34 6.35 -8.35
N ALA A 823 27.70 5.91 -9.56
CA ALA A 823 28.10 4.54 -9.83
C ALA A 823 29.44 4.20 -9.15
N ILE A 824 30.42 5.10 -9.24
CA ILE A 824 31.74 4.94 -8.61
C ILE A 824 31.61 4.90 -7.08
N CYS A 825 30.85 5.81 -6.48
CA CYS A 825 30.65 5.82 -5.04
C CYS A 825 29.91 4.58 -4.52
N ALA A 826 28.92 4.07 -5.27
CA ALA A 826 28.24 2.81 -4.94
C ALA A 826 29.17 1.60 -5.03
N TYR A 827 30.04 1.56 -6.05
CA TYR A 827 31.08 0.55 -6.18
C TYR A 827 32.05 0.60 -4.98
N ASP A 828 32.59 1.79 -4.66
CA ASP A 828 33.51 2.00 -3.54
C ASP A 828 32.91 1.56 -2.20
N ALA A 829 31.61 1.81 -1.99
CA ALA A 829 30.92 1.41 -0.76
C ALA A 829 30.90 -0.13 -0.58
N VAL A 830 30.58 -0.87 -1.65
CA VAL A 830 30.56 -2.34 -1.64
C VAL A 830 31.96 -2.90 -1.45
N MET A 831 32.95 -2.38 -2.17
CA MET A 831 34.34 -2.83 -2.06
C MET A 831 34.94 -2.51 -0.69
N THR A 832 34.65 -1.34 -0.14
CA THR A 832 35.09 -0.95 1.22
C THR A 832 34.47 -1.85 2.29
N TRP A 833 33.18 -2.18 2.18
CA TRP A 833 32.56 -3.16 3.06
C TRP A 833 33.19 -4.55 2.94
N ALA A 834 33.44 -5.03 1.71
CA ALA A 834 34.09 -6.31 1.48
C ALA A 834 35.50 -6.37 2.10
N ARG A 835 36.28 -5.29 1.98
CA ARG A 835 37.60 -5.14 2.62
C ARG A 835 37.48 -5.14 4.15
N ALA A 836 36.46 -4.51 4.72
CA ALA A 836 36.20 -4.54 6.15
C ALA A 836 35.87 -5.95 6.66
N VAL A 837 35.03 -6.69 5.92
CA VAL A 837 34.69 -8.10 6.22
C VAL A 837 35.92 -9.00 6.15
N GLN A 838 36.79 -8.81 5.15
CA GLN A 838 38.04 -9.55 5.04
C GLN A 838 38.98 -9.26 6.21
N LYS A 839 39.10 -7.99 6.62
CA LYS A 839 39.89 -7.57 7.79
C LYS A 839 39.32 -8.11 9.10
N ALA A 840 37.99 -8.12 9.26
CA ALA A 840 37.31 -8.67 10.43
C ALA A 840 37.32 -10.21 10.44
N ASN A 841 37.50 -10.84 9.29
CA ASN A 841 37.37 -12.28 9.07
C ASN A 841 36.01 -12.84 9.54
N THR A 842 34.95 -12.04 9.47
CA THR A 842 33.58 -12.41 9.87
C THR A 842 32.54 -11.49 9.21
N PHE A 843 31.30 -11.98 9.08
CA PHE A 843 30.14 -11.21 8.62
C PHE A 843 29.33 -10.59 9.77
N ASP A 844 29.79 -10.75 11.01
CA ASP A 844 29.18 -10.14 12.19
C ASP A 844 29.27 -8.61 12.12
N ALA A 845 28.13 -7.94 12.29
CA ALA A 845 28.02 -6.50 12.09
C ALA A 845 28.90 -5.69 13.04
N GLU A 846 29.05 -6.10 14.30
CA GLU A 846 29.89 -5.38 15.27
C GLU A 846 31.38 -5.44 14.88
N SER A 847 31.85 -6.63 14.54
CA SER A 847 33.22 -6.86 14.13
C SER A 847 33.56 -6.13 12.82
N VAL A 848 32.62 -6.07 11.88
CA VAL A 848 32.78 -5.32 10.63
C VAL A 848 32.78 -3.80 10.87
N VAL A 849 31.95 -3.30 11.79
CA VAL A 849 31.94 -1.90 12.21
C VAL A 849 33.30 -1.50 12.82
N ASP A 850 33.83 -2.31 13.73
CA ASP A 850 35.15 -2.05 14.32
C ASP A 850 36.28 -2.10 13.27
N ALA A 851 36.15 -2.98 12.27
CA ALA A 851 37.11 -3.07 11.18
C ALA A 851 37.07 -1.86 10.23
N LEU A 852 35.89 -1.24 10.05
CA LEU A 852 35.66 -0.03 9.25
C LEU A 852 36.28 1.23 9.87
N GLU A 853 36.32 1.34 11.20
CA GLU A 853 36.96 2.48 11.87
C GLU A 853 38.46 2.54 11.54
N GLY A 854 38.91 3.64 10.92
CA GLY A 854 40.30 3.81 10.48
C GLY A 854 40.69 2.94 9.28
N LEU A 855 39.74 2.28 8.62
CA LEU A 855 40.01 1.48 7.42
C LEU A 855 40.38 2.38 6.24
N GLU A 856 41.43 1.98 5.51
CA GLU A 856 41.67 2.50 4.17
C GLU A 856 40.69 1.84 3.19
N MET A 857 39.83 2.66 2.60
CA MET A 857 38.81 2.27 1.63
C MET A 857 39.42 1.53 0.45
N ASP A 858 38.65 0.62 -0.13
CA ASP A 858 38.93 0.09 -1.46
C ASP A 858 38.15 0.92 -2.48
N SER A 859 38.85 1.81 -3.20
CA SER A 859 38.25 2.90 -3.95
C SER A 859 38.82 3.02 -5.36
N LEU A 860 37.93 3.22 -6.34
CA LEU A 860 38.32 3.57 -7.72
C LEU A 860 38.91 4.98 -7.83
N ARG A 861 38.72 5.84 -6.82
CA ARG A 861 39.25 7.21 -6.79
C ARG A 861 40.73 7.29 -6.40
N GLY A 862 41.33 6.15 -6.04
CA GLY A 862 42.74 6.03 -5.66
C GLY A 862 42.94 5.56 -4.21
N PRO A 863 44.20 5.32 -3.82
CA PRO A 863 44.57 4.95 -2.46
C PRO A 863 44.56 6.15 -1.51
N GLY A 864 44.74 5.89 -0.20
CA GLY A 864 44.85 6.94 0.82
C GLY A 864 43.52 7.49 1.35
N HIS A 865 42.39 6.88 0.95
CA HIS A 865 41.09 7.24 1.49
C HIS A 865 40.81 6.46 2.78
N THR A 866 40.77 7.12 3.93
CA THR A 866 40.54 6.50 5.24
C THR A 866 39.22 6.96 5.87
N ILE A 867 38.60 6.08 6.66
CA ILE A 867 37.37 6.37 7.42
C ILE A 867 37.74 6.89 8.81
N ARG A 868 37.33 8.11 9.12
CA ARG A 868 37.59 8.73 10.42
C ARG A 868 36.77 8.07 11.52
N LYS A 869 37.42 7.67 12.62
CA LYS A 869 36.78 6.97 13.74
C LYS A 869 35.76 7.81 14.52
N ILE A 870 35.97 9.12 14.62
CA ILE A 870 35.17 9.97 15.51
C ILE A 870 33.73 10.18 15.03
N ASP A 871 33.52 10.23 13.71
CA ASP A 871 32.22 10.46 13.08
C ASP A 871 31.84 9.49 11.96
N HIS A 872 32.75 8.60 11.57
CA HIS A 872 32.55 7.61 10.50
C HIS A 872 32.48 8.23 9.09
N GLN A 873 33.08 9.41 8.91
CA GLN A 873 33.22 10.10 7.63
C GLN A 873 34.55 9.72 6.96
N ALA A 874 34.51 9.30 5.70
CA ALA A 874 35.73 9.11 4.91
C ALA A 874 36.38 10.45 4.49
N ASN A 875 37.71 10.49 4.36
CA ASN A 875 38.48 11.64 3.83
C ASN A 875 38.43 11.75 2.28
N VAL A 876 37.28 11.42 1.71
CA VAL A 876 37.02 11.59 0.30
C VAL A 876 36.70 13.05 0.01
N GLY A 877 37.39 13.62 -0.97
CA GLY A 877 37.32 15.03 -1.34
C GLY A 877 36.40 15.31 -2.52
N SER A 878 36.62 16.45 -3.15
CA SER A 878 35.92 16.84 -4.38
C SER A 878 36.91 17.13 -5.49
N TYR A 879 36.57 16.72 -6.70
CA TYR A 879 37.26 17.11 -7.92
C TYR A 879 36.65 18.40 -8.42
N ILE A 880 37.49 19.33 -8.87
CA ILE A 880 37.05 20.64 -9.38
C ILE A 880 37.84 20.91 -10.65
N GLY A 881 37.17 21.26 -11.74
CA GLY A 881 37.80 21.56 -13.01
C GLY A 881 37.00 22.55 -13.84
N VAL A 882 37.49 22.86 -15.03
CA VAL A 882 36.83 23.77 -15.97
C VAL A 882 36.25 22.98 -17.13
N ILE A 883 34.96 23.15 -17.41
CA ILE A 883 34.27 22.49 -18.53
C ILE A 883 34.95 22.91 -19.82
N ALA A 884 35.37 21.92 -20.61
CA ALA A 884 35.94 22.11 -21.93
C ALA A 884 35.62 20.94 -22.85
N TRP A 885 35.27 21.25 -24.09
CA TRP A 885 35.15 20.26 -25.15
C TRP A 885 36.55 19.81 -25.59
N ASP A 886 36.78 18.50 -25.61
CA ASP A 886 37.99 17.88 -26.14
C ASP A 886 37.63 16.78 -27.16
N ASP A 887 38.61 16.33 -27.94
CA ASP A 887 38.43 15.26 -28.93
C ASP A 887 38.40 13.84 -28.30
N GLY A 888 38.65 13.74 -26.99
CA GLY A 888 38.75 12.47 -26.27
C GLY A 888 37.39 11.85 -25.95
N TYR A 889 36.35 12.67 -25.78
CA TYR A 889 34.97 12.23 -25.63
C TYR A 889 34.03 13.05 -26.53
N PRO A 890 33.67 12.54 -27.73
CA PRO A 890 32.95 13.34 -28.74
C PRO A 890 31.57 13.84 -28.29
N ASP A 891 30.95 13.12 -27.34
CA ASP A 891 29.59 13.34 -26.86
C ASP A 891 29.51 13.77 -25.39
N LEU A 892 30.65 14.09 -24.74
CA LEU A 892 30.71 14.51 -23.34
C LEU A 892 31.73 15.64 -23.16
N ALA A 893 31.30 16.74 -22.54
CA ALA A 893 32.23 17.80 -22.16
C ALA A 893 33.17 17.29 -21.05
N SER A 894 34.47 17.32 -21.32
CA SER A 894 35.52 16.94 -20.37
C SER A 894 35.86 18.11 -19.44
N TRP A 895 36.73 17.88 -18.46
CA TRP A 895 37.30 18.96 -17.64
C TRP A 895 38.77 19.21 -17.94
N LYS A 896 39.16 20.47 -18.04
CA LYS A 896 40.55 20.94 -18.04
C LYS A 896 40.95 21.44 -16.66
N ASP A 897 42.26 21.44 -16.41
CA ASP A 897 42.88 21.97 -15.19
C ASP A 897 42.24 21.44 -13.90
N ALA A 898 41.83 20.16 -13.93
CA ALA A 898 41.13 19.54 -12.82
C ALA A 898 42.08 19.33 -11.64
N VAL A 899 41.63 19.76 -10.45
CA VAL A 899 42.32 19.58 -9.18
C VAL A 899 41.47 18.73 -8.24
N TYR A 900 42.13 18.02 -7.33
CA TYR A 900 41.45 17.26 -6.28
C TYR A 900 41.72 17.93 -4.93
N ILE A 901 40.66 18.40 -4.27
CA ILE A 901 40.76 18.93 -2.90
C ILE A 901 40.59 17.76 -1.94
N HIS A 902 41.68 17.36 -1.30
CA HIS A 902 41.69 16.21 -0.40
C HIS A 902 40.73 16.39 0.78
N GLY A 903 40.01 15.33 1.16
CA GLY A 903 39.04 15.36 2.25
C GLY A 903 39.64 15.76 3.60
N ASP A 904 40.90 15.41 3.86
CA ASP A 904 41.60 15.79 5.10
C ASP A 904 41.74 17.31 5.26
N GLN A 905 41.74 18.07 4.15
CA GLN A 905 41.85 19.54 4.17
C GLN A 905 40.52 20.24 4.45
N VAL A 906 39.41 19.50 4.29
CA VAL A 906 38.03 20.03 4.32
C VAL A 906 37.13 19.28 5.29
N TRP A 907 37.68 18.38 6.10
CA TRP A 907 36.96 17.78 7.20
C TRP A 907 36.50 18.85 8.19
N ARG A 908 35.34 18.61 8.79
CA ARG A 908 34.91 19.39 9.94
C ARG A 908 35.93 19.18 11.08
N PRO A 909 36.38 20.26 11.74
CA PRO A 909 37.34 20.16 12.84
C PRO A 909 36.85 19.20 13.93
N GLU A 910 37.76 18.40 14.50
CA GLU A 910 37.41 17.37 15.47
C GLU A 910 36.65 17.93 16.68
N ALA A 911 37.07 19.09 17.20
CA ALA A 911 36.38 19.76 18.30
C ALA A 911 34.89 20.08 18.01
N GLU A 912 34.56 20.46 16.78
CA GLU A 912 33.17 20.70 16.38
C GLU A 912 32.37 19.39 16.26
N VAL A 913 33.03 18.33 15.81
CA VAL A 913 32.44 17.00 15.69
C VAL A 913 32.13 16.42 17.07
N GLU A 914 33.08 16.53 18.01
CA GLU A 914 32.91 16.13 19.40
C GLU A 914 31.79 16.91 20.07
N ALA A 915 31.74 18.24 19.86
CA ALA A 915 30.67 19.07 20.39
C ALA A 915 29.30 18.61 19.88
N ALA A 916 29.15 18.38 18.57
CA ALA A 916 27.89 17.97 17.95
C ALA A 916 27.44 16.55 18.36
N ARG A 917 28.39 15.59 18.49
CA ARG A 917 28.08 14.22 18.96
C ARG A 917 27.90 14.15 20.48
N GLY A 918 28.51 15.05 21.24
CA GLY A 918 28.40 15.17 22.69
C GLY A 918 27.02 15.64 23.15
N THR A 919 26.47 16.69 22.50
CA THR A 919 25.11 17.18 22.80
C THR A 919 24.04 16.11 22.52
N ALA A 920 24.28 15.22 21.53
CA ALA A 920 23.39 14.12 21.21
C ALA A 920 23.37 12.99 22.27
N ARG A 921 24.39 12.89 23.14
CA ARG A 921 24.40 11.94 24.27
C ARG A 921 23.63 12.45 25.49
N GLU A 922 23.64 13.76 25.74
CA GLU A 922 22.90 14.40 26.86
C GLU A 922 21.39 14.52 26.62
N LEU A 923 20.93 14.55 25.36
CA LEU A 923 19.50 14.57 25.01
C LEU A 923 18.82 13.19 25.07
N VAL A 924 19.57 12.12 25.38
CA VAL A 924 19.09 10.73 25.47
C VAL A 924 19.20 10.15 26.89
N SER A 925 19.89 10.84 27.81
CA SER A 925 19.76 10.63 29.26
C SER A 925 18.61 11.43 29.83
#